data_AF-A0A945S1F5-F1
#
_entry.id   AF-A0A945S1F5-F1
#
_cell.length_a   1.000
_cell.length_b   1.000
_cell.length_c   1.000
_cell.angle_alpha   90.00
_cell.angle_beta   90.00
_cell.angle_gamma   90.00
#
_symmetry.space_group_name_H-M   'P 1'
#
loop_
_entity.id
_entity.type
_entity.pdbx_description
1 polymer ?
#
loop_
_entity_poly.entity_id
_entity_poly.type
_entity_poly.pdbx_seq_one_letter_code
_entity_poly.pdbx_strand_id
1 'polypeptide(L)'
;MRFPANIIVTSVAVLVCGAHAEPSYQGKTLAEWVAMLGQKKVSHAVPGAIAEMGESAIPHLIHAMDSHRDGAIRWLCHVAIAKVGRPAVPELDRLMREGSSGGRIQAVLSLEKILGREAVPRLQDACQDADLSVRARAHGALIRLDVQPQDHLDALAAIARGDNAGAAWIAVEAIGQCRERAAGAEQALLEVAAKHGGSVARRATRALGEIGSDIAATAAAELNIRTFLGDLLPDEADVGLVIPGPQRKATIASLRALIGDRDNDVVQRGYATHLLDAMAPVLDHEPTVYHVAGSVTAASDGNPGTEDKPWRTIQHAAETVRPGDTVLIHDGLYRECVRPFRGGTEVDRMITYRAAPGSDPVITGADPWTPEWRAEGTGLWSAPYQRHAWDTPEAWPTPKSGAMHRAEQVIVDGALLTHVESREALDAEPGTFWTDDSSSRLWIHVPDTGRPSDRRIERATRQQCFAPAVRGLGNIQVAGLTMRYAAAPESNGANWGVIGHRAMLSVRGGHHWVIEDNVIEWGNAQGMDVGGEGWAKDITALPGVSSERGNHSVRRNRVNHHGVAGIVGWGGGQVNLLLEDNETSYNCRKGNLYQYEAAGVKLHIAQDCVIRRHRSHRNEAFGIWLDHRCLRNRVTQCVLTENRGAGFFFEVSAGPLLVDNNVILRTRNAPRGAWGEGIYSHDGNHAFYINNYIADCATYGVRIRNLFSRTAGGKPTTTSHNRVWNNIVADCATGAISLNPDVPRAEDNRADANVMWNGGRELVFSLDPGGTKIAWEDHPAGQAVEANGRGRLDLDADGWNRGTGNDAGSVSASPAFLGLAGLAPEAILKRLISAWGDAAPGLDQRFGEPVLKPVSDLISRHDPHRRGQVLSGTVRVAPCEVLQVWRGGGQTVLFRLTGDQVKPVPGVRGDVLSQPPLTPTPAPLAMPAGDQTATVAEPGDRVLLSTLPAVIADGKLTITAPADAAPGPYGVVLGRGTGWFCQPVLVTTPFELVSATLVRTPHAMLRATIANHRTAAVDVTVRASWDGGTAESRSTLRAAAASTVDVRLPFVEATSVKLTVELPGVSFTTETVAAFPTVRVGASWEGVSWHPIHTFPGGVFPKGAEAFVLYKGILEAEWAARYDSEALSLRVRVKDMVHLQTKGDDSLWQQDSVQLLLQAPGGGIVELDAALSSDAGERRVCIRESAAGAPKPNVTVTKAEERLTYDFHIPWKSLGLTGKSDAPLRLAFLVNNDNGDGRHGVQWFFGIHTHRHDYSRLGTLWLD
;
A
#
# COMPACT_ATOMS: atom_id res chain seq x y z
N MET A 1 -47.83 -40.36 23.44
CA MET A 1 -47.60 -40.70 24.86
C MET A 1 -48.12 -39.54 25.73
N ARG A 2 -47.86 -39.50 27.05
CA ARG A 2 -48.62 -38.70 28.03
C ARG A 2 -48.15 -37.23 28.19
N PHE A 3 -49.11 -36.38 28.55
CA PHE A 3 -49.04 -35.01 29.13
C PHE A 3 -48.56 -35.01 30.61
N PRO A 4 -48.47 -33.86 31.35
CA PRO A 4 -48.69 -32.43 31.00
C PRO A 4 -47.33 -31.66 30.95
N ALA A 5 -47.08 -30.37 31.29
CA ALA A 5 -47.76 -29.18 31.87
C ALA A 5 -46.85 -27.94 31.55
N ASN A 6 -47.11 -26.63 31.74
CA ASN A 6 -48.25 -25.72 32.02
C ASN A 6 -47.73 -24.27 31.69
N ILE A 7 -48.43 -23.21 31.25
CA ILE A 7 -49.83 -22.74 31.26
C ILE A 7 -50.31 -22.35 32.68
N ILE A 8 -50.44 -21.06 33.07
CA ILE A 8 -51.48 -20.02 32.82
C ILE A 8 -50.85 -18.68 33.32
N VAL A 9 -51.00 -17.47 32.75
CA VAL A 9 -52.21 -16.64 32.50
C VAL A 9 -52.14 -15.90 31.15
N THR A 10 -53.28 -15.78 30.46
CA THR A 10 -53.49 -14.81 29.38
C THR A 10 -54.61 -13.84 29.77
N SER A 11 -54.53 -12.58 29.32
CA SER A 11 -55.67 -11.65 29.14
C SER A 11 -56.47 -11.17 30.36
N VAL A 12 -56.03 -10.09 31.02
CA VAL A 12 -56.93 -9.05 31.60
C VAL A 12 -56.34 -7.64 31.41
N ALA A 13 -56.34 -7.12 30.18
CA ALA A 13 -56.07 -5.69 29.88
C ALA A 13 -56.46 -5.26 28.43
N VAL A 14 -57.48 -5.87 27.81
CA VAL A 14 -57.94 -5.45 26.46
C VAL A 14 -59.43 -5.15 26.49
N LEU A 15 -59.76 -3.91 26.82
CA LEU A 15 -61.05 -3.29 26.52
C LEU A 15 -60.87 -1.77 26.56
N VAL A 16 -61.46 -1.08 25.57
CA VAL A 16 -61.33 0.36 25.26
C VAL A 16 -60.02 0.77 24.55
N CYS A 17 -60.20 1.20 23.29
CA CYS A 17 -59.28 1.96 22.42
C CYS A 17 -57.99 1.33 21.88
N GLY A 18 -57.85 1.39 20.54
CA GLY A 18 -56.55 1.47 19.85
C GLY A 18 -55.89 0.14 19.46
N ALA A 19 -55.89 -0.18 18.17
CA ALA A 19 -54.95 -1.15 17.60
C ALA A 19 -53.58 -0.46 17.43
N HIS A 20 -52.78 -0.43 18.50
CA HIS A 20 -51.39 0.03 18.43
C HIS A 20 -50.54 -0.99 17.67
N ALA A 21 -49.80 -0.53 16.66
CA ALA A 21 -48.79 -1.34 15.99
C ALA A 21 -47.63 -1.64 16.94
N GLU A 22 -46.95 -2.77 16.76
CA GLU A 22 -45.74 -3.10 17.51
C GLU A 22 -44.67 -2.01 17.27
N PRO A 23 -43.95 -1.55 18.32
CA PRO A 23 -42.85 -0.60 18.16
C PRO A 23 -41.85 -1.11 17.12
N SER A 24 -41.48 -0.24 16.18
CA SER A 24 -40.54 -0.57 15.11
C SER A 24 -39.55 0.55 14.86
N TYR A 25 -38.31 0.16 14.54
CA TYR A 25 -37.18 1.04 14.32
C TYR A 25 -36.39 0.53 13.11
N GLN A 26 -36.08 1.44 12.18
CA GLN A 26 -35.45 1.13 10.88
C GLN A 26 -36.11 -0.05 10.12
N GLY A 27 -37.45 -0.10 10.14
CA GLY A 27 -38.23 -1.11 9.41
C GLY A 27 -38.26 -2.50 10.06
N LYS A 28 -37.85 -2.62 11.34
CA LYS A 28 -37.86 -3.86 12.11
C LYS A 28 -38.59 -3.70 13.44
N THR A 29 -39.34 -4.71 13.87
CA THR A 29 -40.11 -4.65 15.13
C THR A 29 -39.25 -4.91 16.37
N LEU A 30 -39.79 -4.61 17.56
CA LEU A 30 -39.15 -4.92 18.85
C LEU A 30 -38.81 -6.42 18.96
N ALA A 31 -39.74 -7.31 18.60
CA ALA A 31 -39.51 -8.75 18.61
C ALA A 31 -38.37 -9.17 17.66
N GLU A 32 -38.25 -8.54 16.49
CA GLU A 32 -37.14 -8.82 15.57
C GLU A 32 -35.77 -8.38 16.11
N TRP A 33 -35.68 -7.18 16.70
CA TRP A 33 -34.42 -6.71 17.29
C TRP A 33 -34.04 -7.50 18.55
N VAL A 34 -35.01 -7.87 19.38
CA VAL A 34 -34.79 -8.75 20.55
C VAL A 34 -34.34 -10.15 20.10
N ALA A 35 -34.90 -10.69 19.02
CA ALA A 35 -34.43 -11.94 18.41
C ALA A 35 -32.98 -11.84 17.88
N MET A 36 -32.50 -10.64 17.55
CA MET A 36 -31.09 -10.41 17.18
C MET A 36 -30.14 -10.39 18.39
N LEU A 37 -30.59 -9.97 19.59
CA LEU A 37 -29.78 -10.07 20.82
C LEU A 37 -29.45 -11.51 21.21
N GLY A 38 -30.26 -12.51 20.83
CA GLY A 38 -30.02 -13.92 21.15
C GLY A 38 -28.90 -14.59 20.34
N GLN A 39 -28.34 -13.93 19.32
CA GLN A 39 -27.48 -14.58 18.32
C GLN A 39 -26.02 -14.73 18.79
N LYS A 40 -25.24 -15.55 18.06
CA LYS A 40 -23.82 -15.83 18.43
C LYS A 40 -22.83 -14.74 18.06
N LYS A 41 -23.22 -13.77 17.22
CA LYS A 41 -22.43 -12.58 16.82
C LYS A 41 -23.39 -11.41 16.59
N VAL A 42 -23.59 -10.58 17.60
CA VAL A 42 -24.53 -9.45 17.57
C VAL A 42 -23.75 -8.16 17.24
N SER A 43 -24.34 -7.24 16.46
CA SER A 43 -23.74 -5.93 16.23
C SER A 43 -23.89 -5.04 17.48
N HIS A 44 -22.85 -4.24 17.79
CA HIS A 44 -22.88 -3.26 18.88
C HIS A 44 -23.98 -2.19 18.72
N ALA A 45 -24.55 -2.02 17.52
CA ALA A 45 -25.68 -1.12 17.29
C ALA A 45 -27.03 -1.65 17.82
N VAL A 46 -27.18 -2.96 18.06
CA VAL A 46 -28.48 -3.57 18.40
C VAL A 46 -29.06 -3.08 19.74
N PRO A 47 -28.28 -2.99 20.85
CA PRO A 47 -28.80 -2.42 22.10
C PRO A 47 -29.23 -0.95 21.96
N GLY A 48 -28.56 -0.18 21.09
CA GLY A 48 -28.95 1.19 20.75
C GLY A 48 -30.29 1.24 20.02
N ALA A 49 -30.43 0.51 18.91
CA ALA A 49 -31.68 0.42 18.14
C ALA A 49 -32.89 -0.05 18.98
N ILE A 50 -32.64 -0.83 20.04
CA ILE A 50 -33.66 -1.25 21.02
C ILE A 50 -33.98 -0.12 22.02
N ALA A 51 -33.00 0.68 22.45
CA ALA A 51 -33.23 1.82 23.35
C ALA A 51 -34.18 2.87 22.74
N GLU A 52 -34.08 3.10 21.43
CA GLU A 52 -34.94 4.03 20.68
C GLU A 52 -36.42 3.61 20.67
N MET A 53 -36.77 2.42 21.19
CA MET A 53 -38.16 1.96 21.39
C MET A 53 -38.75 2.31 22.77
N GLY A 54 -38.00 3.07 23.59
CA GLY A 54 -38.47 3.62 24.86
C GLY A 54 -38.78 2.55 25.92
N GLU A 55 -39.80 2.81 26.74
CA GLU A 55 -40.12 1.97 27.92
C GLU A 55 -40.40 0.50 27.57
N SER A 56 -40.92 0.23 26.37
CA SER A 56 -41.19 -1.13 25.87
C SER A 56 -39.94 -2.01 25.81
N ALA A 57 -38.75 -1.41 25.69
CA ALA A 57 -37.47 -2.10 25.62
C ALA A 57 -36.92 -2.56 26.98
N ILE A 58 -37.40 -1.98 28.10
CA ILE A 58 -36.79 -2.15 29.43
C ILE A 58 -36.67 -3.63 29.84
N PRO A 59 -37.71 -4.49 29.75
CA PRO A 59 -37.60 -5.89 30.19
C PRO A 59 -36.56 -6.67 29.39
N HIS A 60 -36.40 -6.37 28.10
CA HIS A 60 -35.48 -7.06 27.21
C HIS A 60 -34.02 -6.64 27.44
N LEU A 61 -33.77 -5.34 27.64
CA LEU A 61 -32.44 -4.83 27.97
C LEU A 61 -31.99 -5.29 29.37
N ILE A 62 -32.89 -5.29 30.36
CA ILE A 62 -32.65 -5.82 31.71
C ILE A 62 -32.31 -7.31 31.67
N HIS A 63 -33.07 -8.12 30.92
CA HIS A 63 -32.76 -9.55 30.74
C HIS A 63 -31.40 -9.77 30.04
N ALA A 64 -31.03 -8.92 29.08
CA ALA A 64 -29.74 -9.00 28.39
C ALA A 64 -28.56 -8.54 29.28
N MET A 65 -28.73 -7.50 30.11
CA MET A 65 -27.74 -7.06 31.11
C MET A 65 -27.41 -8.19 32.10
N ASP A 66 -28.41 -8.99 32.48
CA ASP A 66 -28.25 -10.08 33.44
C ASP A 66 -27.67 -11.36 32.81
N SER A 67 -28.27 -11.82 31.71
CA SER A 67 -28.08 -13.20 31.22
C SER A 67 -27.19 -13.34 29.98
N HIS A 68 -26.91 -12.25 29.24
CA HIS A 68 -26.16 -12.37 27.99
C HIS A 68 -24.69 -12.71 28.24
N ARG A 69 -24.15 -13.70 27.51
CA ARG A 69 -22.77 -14.21 27.70
C ARG A 69 -21.67 -13.18 27.45
N ASP A 70 -21.86 -12.29 26.47
CA ASP A 70 -20.86 -11.30 26.05
C ASP A 70 -20.89 -10.06 26.94
N GLY A 71 -19.74 -9.69 27.50
CA GLY A 71 -19.59 -8.53 28.38
C GLY A 71 -19.73 -7.18 27.67
N ALA A 72 -19.34 -7.07 26.40
CA ALA A 72 -19.51 -5.83 25.64
C ALA A 72 -20.99 -5.56 25.39
N ILE A 73 -21.78 -6.59 25.09
CA ILE A 73 -23.24 -6.47 24.95
C ILE A 73 -23.90 -6.13 26.30
N ARG A 74 -23.49 -6.75 27.43
CA ARG A 74 -24.00 -6.38 28.76
C ARG A 74 -23.75 -4.89 29.07
N TRP A 75 -22.56 -4.38 28.75
CA TRP A 75 -22.21 -2.97 28.93
C TRP A 75 -23.01 -2.03 28.01
N LEU A 76 -23.18 -2.39 26.73
CA LEU A 76 -24.01 -1.63 25.79
C LEU A 76 -25.49 -1.62 26.21
N CYS A 77 -26.02 -2.70 26.78
CA CYS A 77 -27.38 -2.73 27.34
C CYS A 77 -27.51 -1.84 28.60
N HIS A 78 -26.46 -1.71 29.43
CA HIS A 78 -26.41 -0.69 30.49
C HIS A 78 -26.49 0.73 29.89
N VAL A 79 -25.69 1.05 28.87
CA VAL A 79 -25.71 2.38 28.22
C VAL A 79 -27.07 2.66 27.57
N ALA A 80 -27.69 1.66 26.97
CA ALA A 80 -29.05 1.71 26.43
C ALA A 80 -30.11 2.00 27.52
N ILE A 81 -30.10 1.26 28.63
CA ILE A 81 -30.98 1.52 29.77
C ILE A 81 -30.75 2.91 30.38
N ALA A 82 -29.50 3.38 30.42
CA ALA A 82 -29.18 4.73 30.87
C ALA A 82 -29.70 5.83 29.91
N LYS A 83 -29.87 5.55 28.61
CA LYS A 83 -30.59 6.42 27.67
C LYS A 83 -32.10 6.42 27.91
N VAL A 84 -32.72 5.26 28.21
CA VAL A 84 -34.15 5.16 28.54
C VAL A 84 -34.48 5.87 29.87
N GLY A 85 -33.54 5.89 30.82
CA GLY A 85 -33.58 6.78 31.98
C GLY A 85 -34.49 6.32 33.12
N ARG A 86 -35.15 7.26 33.81
CA ARG A 86 -35.88 7.01 35.07
C ARG A 86 -36.95 5.90 35.02
N PRO A 87 -37.69 5.65 33.91
CA PRO A 87 -38.63 4.53 33.84
C PRO A 87 -38.00 3.15 34.08
N ALA A 88 -36.69 2.97 33.86
CA ALA A 88 -36.00 1.71 34.11
C ALA A 88 -35.69 1.45 35.60
N VAL A 89 -35.81 2.45 36.48
CA VAL A 89 -35.38 2.36 37.89
C VAL A 89 -36.06 1.22 38.69
N PRO A 90 -37.37 0.93 38.54
CA PRO A 90 -37.99 -0.19 39.26
C PRO A 90 -37.41 -1.56 38.90
N GLU A 91 -37.12 -1.79 37.62
CA GLU A 91 -36.50 -3.03 37.14
C GLU A 91 -35.00 -3.10 37.46
N LEU A 92 -34.32 -1.95 37.55
CA LEU A 92 -32.95 -1.88 38.08
C LEU A 92 -32.89 -2.19 39.58
N ASP A 93 -33.82 -1.67 40.38
CA ASP A 93 -33.95 -2.00 41.80
C ASP A 93 -34.32 -3.48 42.02
N ARG A 94 -35.05 -4.09 41.08
CA ARG A 94 -35.30 -5.53 41.07
C ARG A 94 -34.04 -6.31 40.68
N LEU A 95 -33.36 -5.91 39.61
CA LEU A 95 -32.10 -6.52 39.14
C LEU A 95 -31.00 -6.45 40.22
N MET A 96 -30.93 -5.37 41.00
CA MET A 96 -30.04 -5.24 42.17
C MET A 96 -30.31 -6.28 43.28
N ARG A 97 -31.54 -6.78 43.43
CA ARG A 97 -31.90 -7.76 44.46
C ARG A 97 -31.87 -9.21 43.96
N GLU A 98 -32.21 -9.43 42.70
CA GLU A 98 -32.52 -10.75 42.14
C GLU A 98 -31.53 -11.22 41.05
N GLY A 99 -30.76 -10.30 40.47
CA GLY A 99 -29.88 -10.57 39.32
C GLY A 99 -28.60 -11.34 39.67
N SER A 100 -27.97 -11.90 38.64
CA SER A 100 -26.60 -12.41 38.68
C SER A 100 -25.59 -11.31 39.04
N SER A 101 -24.38 -11.66 39.46
CA SER A 101 -23.32 -10.67 39.72
C SER A 101 -23.02 -9.79 38.50
N GLY A 102 -23.14 -10.35 37.28
CA GLY A 102 -23.00 -9.59 36.04
C GLY A 102 -24.09 -8.53 35.90
N GLY A 103 -25.36 -8.93 36.10
CA GLY A 103 -26.51 -8.04 36.10
C GLY A 103 -26.43 -6.95 37.18
N ARG A 104 -26.05 -7.31 38.42
CA ARG A 104 -25.89 -6.36 39.54
C ARG A 104 -24.79 -5.33 39.28
N ILE A 105 -23.66 -5.70 38.66
CA ILE A 105 -22.63 -4.72 38.22
C ILE A 105 -23.22 -3.73 37.20
N GLN A 106 -24.01 -4.19 36.23
CA GLN A 106 -24.65 -3.31 35.24
C GLN A 106 -25.78 -2.46 35.87
N ALA A 107 -26.44 -2.96 36.90
CA ALA A 107 -27.48 -2.24 37.63
C ALA A 107 -26.89 -1.10 38.48
N VAL A 108 -25.81 -1.36 39.24
CA VAL A 108 -25.02 -0.31 39.95
C VAL A 108 -24.63 0.82 38.99
N LEU A 109 -24.08 0.45 37.82
CA LEU A 109 -23.68 1.39 36.76
C LEU A 109 -24.85 2.22 36.21
N SER A 110 -25.99 1.58 35.96
CA SER A 110 -27.18 2.27 35.43
C SER A 110 -27.80 3.19 36.48
N LEU A 111 -27.86 2.77 37.74
CA LEU A 111 -28.38 3.58 38.85
C LEU A 111 -27.49 4.80 39.13
N GLU A 112 -26.16 4.64 39.18
CA GLU A 112 -25.22 5.78 39.23
C GLU A 112 -25.50 6.79 38.11
N LYS A 113 -25.69 6.30 36.88
CA LYS A 113 -25.86 7.14 35.70
C LYS A 113 -27.23 7.82 35.58
N ILE A 114 -28.31 7.18 36.04
CA ILE A 114 -29.70 7.66 35.93
C ILE A 114 -30.09 8.55 37.12
N LEU A 115 -29.61 8.24 38.32
CA LEU A 115 -30.05 8.86 39.58
C LEU A 115 -28.99 9.77 40.22
N GLY A 116 -27.70 9.63 39.88
CA GLY A 116 -26.63 10.41 40.51
C GLY A 116 -26.65 10.27 42.04
N ARG A 117 -26.77 11.38 42.78
CA ARG A 117 -26.85 11.33 44.25
C ARG A 117 -28.13 10.68 44.81
N GLU A 118 -29.22 10.55 44.02
CA GLU A 118 -30.39 9.74 44.44
C GLU A 118 -30.10 8.23 44.43
N ALA A 119 -28.98 7.79 43.85
CA ALA A 119 -28.53 6.40 43.92
C ALA A 119 -27.87 6.04 45.26
N VAL A 120 -27.43 7.02 46.07
CA VAL A 120 -26.52 6.79 47.20
C VAL A 120 -26.97 5.69 48.17
N PRO A 121 -28.24 5.62 48.63
CA PRO A 121 -28.68 4.52 49.51
C PRO A 121 -28.53 3.13 48.85
N ARG A 122 -28.91 3.01 47.57
CA ARG A 122 -28.81 1.77 46.78
C ARG A 122 -27.35 1.34 46.58
N LEU A 123 -26.45 2.31 46.44
CA LEU A 123 -25.02 2.09 46.31
C LEU A 123 -24.38 1.72 47.66
N GLN A 124 -24.86 2.28 48.77
CA GLN A 124 -24.43 1.91 50.12
C GLN A 124 -24.85 0.47 50.47
N ASP A 125 -26.06 0.05 50.09
CA ASP A 125 -26.50 -1.35 50.17
C ASP A 125 -25.61 -2.26 49.29
N ALA A 126 -25.31 -1.85 48.05
CA ALA A 126 -24.46 -2.60 47.11
C ALA A 126 -22.99 -2.73 47.58
N CYS A 127 -22.51 -1.87 48.48
CA CYS A 127 -21.22 -2.03 49.14
C CYS A 127 -21.16 -3.23 50.12
N GLN A 128 -22.31 -3.84 50.46
CA GLN A 128 -22.43 -5.06 51.27
C GLN A 128 -22.79 -6.31 50.45
N ASP A 129 -22.77 -6.23 49.11
CA ASP A 129 -23.07 -7.35 48.22
C ASP A 129 -22.12 -8.55 48.42
N ALA A 130 -22.63 -9.77 48.27
CA ALA A 130 -21.82 -10.99 48.42
C ALA A 130 -20.69 -11.11 47.37
N ASP A 131 -20.79 -10.43 46.23
CA ASP A 131 -19.77 -10.42 45.18
C ASP A 131 -18.86 -9.18 45.28
N LEU A 132 -17.57 -9.43 45.48
CA LEU A 132 -16.53 -8.39 45.57
C LEU A 132 -16.49 -7.47 44.33
N SER A 133 -16.94 -7.96 43.17
CA SER A 133 -17.03 -7.22 41.90
C SER A 133 -18.14 -6.16 41.93
N VAL A 134 -19.29 -6.49 42.52
CA VAL A 134 -20.41 -5.56 42.73
C VAL A 134 -20.00 -4.51 43.76
N ARG A 135 -19.43 -4.95 44.90
CA ARG A 135 -18.88 -4.07 45.93
C ARG A 135 -17.85 -3.07 45.39
N ALA A 136 -16.91 -3.53 44.57
CA ALA A 136 -15.91 -2.67 43.94
C ALA A 136 -16.56 -1.62 43.01
N ARG A 137 -17.58 -2.00 42.23
CA ARG A 137 -18.30 -1.04 41.39
C ARG A 137 -19.05 0.00 42.22
N ALA A 138 -19.69 -0.42 43.33
CA ALA A 138 -20.44 0.44 44.24
C ALA A 138 -19.55 1.43 45.02
N HIS A 139 -18.44 0.97 45.60
CA HIS A 139 -17.47 1.85 46.26
C HIS A 139 -16.92 2.91 45.29
N GLY A 140 -16.56 2.51 44.06
CA GLY A 140 -16.12 3.45 43.03
C GLY A 140 -17.17 4.50 42.64
N ALA A 141 -18.45 4.11 42.60
CA ALA A 141 -19.55 5.04 42.34
C ALA A 141 -19.71 6.07 43.48
N LEU A 142 -19.62 5.65 44.74
CA LEU A 142 -19.74 6.54 45.90
C LEU A 142 -18.58 7.56 45.99
N ILE A 143 -17.35 7.16 45.63
CA ILE A 143 -16.21 8.11 45.52
C ILE A 143 -16.47 9.14 44.41
N ARG A 144 -16.97 8.73 43.24
CA ARG A 144 -17.32 9.65 42.14
C ARG A 144 -18.49 10.58 42.47
N LEU A 145 -19.43 10.13 43.29
CA LEU A 145 -20.54 10.94 43.81
C LEU A 145 -20.14 11.85 44.99
N ASP A 146 -18.89 11.75 45.48
CA ASP A 146 -18.34 12.49 46.62
C ASP A 146 -19.08 12.21 47.94
N VAL A 147 -19.18 10.91 48.27
CA VAL A 147 -19.71 10.39 49.53
C VAL A 147 -18.61 9.56 50.21
N GLN A 148 -18.14 10.00 51.38
CA GLN A 148 -17.11 9.33 52.20
C GLN A 148 -15.95 8.74 51.37
N PRO A 149 -15.27 9.55 50.53
CA PRO A 149 -14.38 9.02 49.50
C PRO A 149 -13.21 8.19 50.06
N GLN A 150 -12.62 8.56 51.20
CA GLN A 150 -11.52 7.78 51.80
C GLN A 150 -11.97 6.40 52.29
N ASP A 151 -13.07 6.31 53.04
CA ASP A 151 -13.59 5.05 53.59
C ASP A 151 -13.89 4.02 52.48
N HIS A 152 -14.27 4.51 51.30
CA HIS A 152 -14.52 3.69 50.11
C HIS A 152 -13.26 3.44 49.27
N LEU A 153 -12.28 4.35 49.29
CA LEU A 153 -10.97 4.16 48.66
C LEU A 153 -10.16 3.07 49.37
N ASP A 154 -10.18 3.06 50.71
CA ASP A 154 -9.54 2.03 51.54
C ASP A 154 -10.18 0.65 51.28
N ALA A 155 -11.52 0.61 51.15
CA ALA A 155 -12.26 -0.59 50.78
C ALA A 155 -11.92 -1.09 49.35
N LEU A 156 -11.76 -0.18 48.38
CA LEU A 156 -11.26 -0.54 47.04
C LEU A 156 -9.83 -1.06 47.08
N ALA A 157 -8.93 -0.41 47.82
CA ALA A 157 -7.54 -0.82 47.97
C ALA A 157 -7.41 -2.19 48.67
N ALA A 158 -8.36 -2.55 49.54
CA ALA A 158 -8.46 -3.90 50.11
C ALA A 158 -8.93 -4.94 49.06
N ILE A 159 -9.96 -4.64 48.26
CA ILE A 159 -10.45 -5.56 47.20
C ILE A 159 -9.39 -5.74 46.10
N ALA A 160 -8.71 -4.65 45.70
CA ALA A 160 -7.67 -4.66 44.67
C ALA A 160 -6.51 -5.61 44.99
N ARG A 161 -6.13 -5.73 46.28
CA ARG A 161 -5.04 -6.61 46.76
C ARG A 161 -5.47 -8.06 47.00
N GLY A 162 -6.76 -8.37 46.89
CA GLY A 162 -7.29 -9.73 47.05
C GLY A 162 -6.92 -10.67 45.88
N ASP A 163 -7.02 -11.98 46.11
CA ASP A 163 -6.61 -12.99 45.12
C ASP A 163 -7.63 -13.20 43.98
N ASN A 164 -8.84 -12.65 44.09
CA ASN A 164 -9.84 -12.67 43.02
C ASN A 164 -9.47 -11.65 41.93
N ALA A 165 -8.77 -12.13 40.88
CA ALA A 165 -8.30 -11.30 39.77
C ALA A 165 -9.41 -10.51 39.05
N GLY A 166 -10.66 -11.01 39.01
CA GLY A 166 -11.79 -10.30 38.41
C GLY A 166 -12.24 -9.10 39.25
N ALA A 167 -12.41 -9.30 40.56
CA ALA A 167 -12.72 -8.22 41.50
C ALA A 167 -11.55 -7.22 41.60
N ALA A 168 -10.30 -7.71 41.57
CA ALA A 168 -9.11 -6.86 41.57
C ALA A 168 -9.04 -5.97 40.32
N TRP A 169 -9.30 -6.52 39.12
CA TRP A 169 -9.37 -5.73 37.89
C TRP A 169 -10.42 -4.61 37.97
N ILE A 170 -11.62 -4.91 38.48
CA ILE A 170 -12.71 -3.93 38.63
C ILE A 170 -12.37 -2.88 39.71
N ALA A 171 -11.74 -3.28 40.81
CA ALA A 171 -11.32 -2.34 41.86
C ALA A 171 -10.21 -1.40 41.37
N VAL A 172 -9.20 -1.91 40.67
CA VAL A 172 -8.13 -1.11 40.06
C VAL A 172 -8.69 -0.17 38.98
N GLU A 173 -9.64 -0.63 38.17
CA GLU A 173 -10.33 0.24 37.23
C GLU A 173 -11.13 1.34 37.95
N ALA A 174 -11.86 0.99 39.01
CA ALA A 174 -12.65 1.95 39.80
C ALA A 174 -11.76 3.03 40.44
N ILE A 175 -10.60 2.64 41.00
CA ILE A 175 -9.57 3.55 41.52
C ILE A 175 -9.11 4.52 40.41
N GLY A 176 -8.69 4.01 39.24
CA GLY A 176 -8.26 4.86 38.12
C GLY A 176 -9.37 5.77 37.57
N GLN A 177 -10.63 5.32 37.57
CA GLN A 177 -11.80 6.13 37.19
C GLN A 177 -12.09 7.28 38.18
N CYS A 178 -11.57 7.23 39.41
CA CYS A 178 -11.71 8.31 40.40
C CYS A 178 -10.61 9.40 40.26
N ARG A 179 -9.52 9.11 39.54
CA ARG A 179 -8.40 10.03 39.26
C ARG A 179 -7.80 10.63 40.54
N GLU A 180 -7.62 11.94 40.61
CA GLU A 180 -7.12 12.69 41.78
C GLU A 180 -7.89 12.39 43.08
N ARG A 181 -9.18 12.00 43.01
CA ARG A 181 -9.95 11.55 44.20
C ARG A 181 -9.51 10.20 44.77
N ALA A 182 -8.56 9.54 44.13
CA ALA A 182 -7.94 8.29 44.58
C ALA A 182 -6.49 8.47 45.06
N ALA A 183 -6.03 9.70 45.29
CA ALA A 183 -4.78 9.96 46.02
C ALA A 183 -4.82 9.29 47.40
N GLY A 184 -3.76 8.55 47.73
CA GLY A 184 -3.68 7.63 48.88
C GLY A 184 -3.70 6.14 48.47
N ALA A 185 -4.19 5.79 47.28
CA ALA A 185 -4.23 4.40 46.80
C ALA A 185 -2.92 3.94 46.11
N GLU A 186 -1.93 4.81 45.91
CA GLU A 186 -0.70 4.53 45.16
C GLU A 186 0.04 3.28 45.65
N GLN A 187 0.24 3.16 46.97
CA GLN A 187 0.97 2.02 47.55
C GLN A 187 0.25 0.70 47.28
N ALA A 188 -1.09 0.68 47.35
CA ALA A 188 -1.87 -0.51 47.04
C ALA A 188 -1.82 -0.85 45.53
N LEU A 189 -1.80 0.15 44.65
CA LEU A 189 -1.63 -0.07 43.21
C LEU A 189 -0.22 -0.60 42.87
N LEU A 190 0.82 -0.16 43.58
CA LEU A 190 2.19 -0.70 43.45
C LEU A 190 2.26 -2.15 43.92
N GLU A 191 1.68 -2.46 45.08
CA GLU A 191 1.54 -3.83 45.58
C GLU A 191 0.80 -4.73 44.58
N VAL A 192 -0.29 -4.25 43.97
CA VAL A 192 -1.05 -5.00 42.96
C VAL A 192 -0.29 -5.17 41.66
N ALA A 193 0.42 -4.14 41.18
CA ALA A 193 1.21 -4.22 39.96
C ALA A 193 2.47 -5.11 40.08
N ALA A 194 2.96 -5.33 41.32
CA ALA A 194 4.01 -6.30 41.61
C ALA A 194 3.49 -7.72 41.89
N LYS A 195 2.29 -7.86 42.47
CA LYS A 195 1.67 -9.14 42.83
C LYS A 195 1.00 -9.84 41.64
N HIS A 196 0.35 -9.09 40.76
CA HIS A 196 -0.42 -9.64 39.63
C HIS A 196 0.32 -9.37 38.31
N GLY A 197 0.15 -10.26 37.32
CA GLY A 197 0.66 -10.07 35.96
C GLY A 197 -0.40 -9.57 34.98
N GLY A 198 0.01 -9.37 33.72
CA GLY A 198 -0.89 -9.17 32.58
C GLY A 198 -1.81 -7.96 32.69
N SER A 199 -3.11 -8.16 32.42
CA SER A 199 -4.09 -7.07 32.31
C SER A 199 -4.34 -6.31 33.62
N VAL A 200 -4.22 -6.96 34.78
CA VAL A 200 -4.36 -6.31 36.10
C VAL A 200 -3.17 -5.39 36.37
N ALA A 201 -1.93 -5.88 36.12
CA ALA A 201 -0.72 -5.08 36.24
C ALA A 201 -0.78 -3.82 35.37
N ARG A 202 -1.06 -3.99 34.06
CA ARG A 202 -1.18 -2.89 33.11
C ARG A 202 -2.28 -1.88 33.51
N ARG A 203 -3.42 -2.35 34.03
CA ARG A 203 -4.49 -1.45 34.52
C ARG A 203 -4.08 -0.69 35.79
N ALA A 204 -3.27 -1.29 36.66
CA ALA A 204 -2.74 -0.67 37.88
C ALA A 204 -1.65 0.37 37.59
N THR A 205 -0.69 0.07 36.71
CA THR A 205 0.31 1.05 36.24
C THR A 205 -0.35 2.23 35.51
N ARG A 206 -1.43 1.98 34.77
CA ARG A 206 -2.28 3.04 34.21
C ARG A 206 -3.04 3.83 35.30
N ALA A 207 -3.59 3.17 36.32
CA ALA A 207 -4.31 3.84 37.41
C ALA A 207 -3.39 4.77 38.22
N LEU A 208 -2.13 4.37 38.44
CA LEU A 208 -1.09 5.24 39.02
C LEU A 208 -0.90 6.53 38.19
N GLY A 209 -0.83 6.41 36.87
CA GLY A 209 -0.79 7.58 35.96
C GLY A 209 -2.10 8.39 35.90
N GLU A 210 -3.25 7.79 36.22
CA GLU A 210 -4.55 8.47 36.28
C GLU A 210 -4.77 9.24 37.61
N ILE A 211 -4.01 8.94 38.68
CA ILE A 211 -4.02 9.65 39.98
C ILE A 211 -3.13 10.90 39.96
N GLY A 212 -1.95 10.84 39.32
CA GLY A 212 -1.15 12.02 38.99
C GLY A 212 -0.10 12.49 40.02
N SER A 213 0.28 11.68 41.01
CA SER A 213 1.34 12.02 41.97
C SER A 213 2.76 11.67 41.49
N ASP A 214 3.80 12.42 41.92
CA ASP A 214 5.18 12.23 41.47
C ASP A 214 5.77 10.83 41.79
N ILE A 215 5.35 10.25 42.92
CA ILE A 215 5.75 8.89 43.34
C ILE A 215 5.13 7.87 42.40
N ALA A 216 3.84 7.98 42.11
CA ALA A 216 3.14 7.14 41.13
C ALA A 216 3.78 7.25 39.74
N ALA A 217 4.11 8.46 39.29
CA ALA A 217 4.72 8.69 37.99
C ALA A 217 6.13 8.10 37.87
N THR A 218 6.96 8.23 38.91
CA THR A 218 8.32 7.67 38.92
C THR A 218 8.30 6.14 38.88
N ALA A 219 7.49 5.51 39.74
CA ALA A 219 7.37 4.06 39.77
C ALA A 219 6.69 3.51 38.51
N ALA A 220 5.69 4.20 37.96
CA ALA A 220 5.06 3.82 36.69
C ALA A 220 6.04 3.92 35.51
N ALA A 221 6.94 4.91 35.48
CA ALA A 221 7.94 5.02 34.41
C ALA A 221 8.93 3.84 34.43
N GLU A 222 9.44 3.45 35.61
CA GLU A 222 10.36 2.31 35.71
C GLU A 222 9.65 0.96 35.45
N LEU A 223 8.46 0.77 36.02
CA LEU A 223 7.71 -0.47 35.85
C LEU A 223 7.16 -0.65 34.42
N ASN A 224 6.77 0.44 33.74
CA ASN A 224 6.39 0.38 32.33
C ASN A 224 7.56 -0.07 31.46
N ILE A 225 8.79 0.44 31.65
CA ILE A 225 9.94 0.05 30.84
C ILE A 225 10.31 -1.43 31.09
N ARG A 226 10.34 -1.88 32.36
CA ARG A 226 10.64 -3.27 32.70
C ARG A 226 9.57 -4.24 32.16
N THR A 227 8.29 -3.91 32.28
CA THR A 227 7.19 -4.75 31.75
C THR A 227 7.15 -4.74 30.22
N PHE A 228 7.29 -3.58 29.58
CA PHE A 228 7.30 -3.42 28.12
C PHE A 228 8.45 -4.18 27.45
N LEU A 229 9.64 -4.21 28.06
CA LEU A 229 10.79 -4.97 27.54
C LEU A 229 10.77 -6.45 27.95
N GLY A 230 10.06 -6.82 29.02
CA GLY A 230 9.86 -8.21 29.45
C GLY A 230 8.86 -8.97 28.57
N ASP A 231 7.75 -8.34 28.17
CA ASP A 231 6.66 -8.95 27.38
C ASP A 231 6.98 -9.07 25.86
N LEU A 232 8.24 -8.89 25.41
CA LEU A 232 8.63 -8.84 23.98
C LEU A 232 8.69 -10.21 23.24
N LEU A 233 7.66 -11.03 23.41
CA LEU A 233 7.35 -12.23 22.63
C LEU A 233 5.93 -12.09 21.99
N PRO A 234 5.60 -12.82 20.91
CA PRO A 234 5.18 -12.16 19.66
C PRO A 234 3.87 -11.35 19.60
N ASP A 235 2.96 -11.45 20.58
CA ASP A 235 1.56 -11.02 20.43
C ASP A 235 1.15 -9.83 21.33
N GLU A 236 0.88 -8.71 20.65
CA GLU A 236 0.18 -7.49 21.11
C GLU A 236 0.79 -6.62 22.23
N ALA A 237 1.24 -5.41 21.87
CA ALA A 237 0.86 -4.18 22.61
C ALA A 237 1.10 -2.88 21.81
N ASP A 238 0.06 -2.07 21.64
CA ASP A 238 0.18 -0.62 21.49
C ASP A 238 0.65 0.00 22.82
N VAL A 239 1.76 0.74 22.83
CA VAL A 239 2.16 1.58 23.99
C VAL A 239 2.71 2.92 23.50
N GLY A 240 1.83 3.90 23.27
CA GLY A 240 2.24 5.28 22.98
C GLY A 240 2.98 5.90 24.15
N LEU A 241 4.31 5.80 24.16
CA LEU A 241 5.18 6.13 25.31
C LEU A 241 5.39 7.65 25.49
N VAL A 242 4.34 8.35 25.93
CA VAL A 242 4.42 9.78 26.27
C VAL A 242 5.18 9.96 27.58
N ILE A 243 6.40 10.50 27.53
CA ILE A 243 7.23 10.80 28.70
C ILE A 243 7.19 12.31 29.00
N PRO A 244 6.57 12.74 30.12
CA PRO A 244 6.62 14.12 30.60
C PRO A 244 8.03 14.70 30.73
N GLY A 245 8.16 16.00 30.42
CA GLY A 245 9.43 16.74 30.42
C GLY A 245 10.33 16.55 31.66
N PRO A 246 9.79 16.61 32.91
CA PRO A 246 10.60 16.41 34.13
C PRO A 246 11.23 15.01 34.23
N GLN A 247 10.58 13.99 33.66
CA GLN A 247 10.95 12.57 33.82
C GLN A 247 12.01 12.13 32.80
N ARG A 248 12.14 12.84 31.66
CA ARG A 248 13.07 12.56 30.55
C ARG A 248 14.50 12.25 31.00
N LYS A 249 15.03 12.95 32.02
CA LYS A 249 16.39 12.74 32.54
C LYS A 249 16.56 11.40 33.25
N ALA A 250 15.57 10.97 34.03
CA ALA A 250 15.59 9.67 34.71
C ALA A 250 15.45 8.53 33.71
N THR A 251 14.49 8.63 32.77
CA THR A 251 14.31 7.64 31.70
C THR A 251 15.57 7.47 30.85
N ILE A 252 16.25 8.55 30.47
CA ILE A 252 17.54 8.49 29.75
C ILE A 252 18.61 7.74 30.55
N ALA A 253 18.64 7.85 31.88
CA ALA A 253 19.57 7.10 32.72
C ALA A 253 19.22 5.61 32.75
N SER A 254 17.95 5.25 32.92
CA SER A 254 17.49 3.84 32.94
C SER A 254 17.69 3.15 31.59
N LEU A 255 17.42 3.83 30.47
CA LEU A 255 17.69 3.31 29.13
C LEU A 255 19.20 3.05 28.93
N ARG A 256 20.06 4.00 29.34
CA ARG A 256 21.53 3.82 29.26
C ARG A 256 22.04 2.67 30.13
N ALA A 257 21.46 2.46 31.31
CA ALA A 257 21.81 1.31 32.15
C ALA A 257 21.47 -0.02 31.44
N LEU A 258 20.27 -0.15 30.88
CA LEU A 258 19.84 -1.35 30.17
C LEU A 258 20.66 -1.63 28.90
N ILE A 259 21.05 -0.59 28.14
CA ILE A 259 21.93 -0.72 26.96
C ILE A 259 23.33 -1.22 27.34
N GLY A 260 23.87 -0.74 28.48
CA GLY A 260 25.22 -1.07 28.93
C GLY A 260 25.35 -2.43 29.63
N ASP A 261 24.27 -2.90 30.26
CA ASP A 261 24.20 -4.18 30.95
C ASP A 261 23.99 -5.33 29.95
N ARG A 262 25.05 -6.15 29.77
CA ARG A 262 25.13 -7.23 28.79
C ARG A 262 24.32 -8.48 29.15
N ASP A 263 23.75 -8.57 30.36
CA ASP A 263 22.88 -9.69 30.73
C ASP A 263 21.45 -9.52 30.16
N ASN A 264 21.11 -8.33 29.64
CA ASN A 264 19.86 -8.09 28.91
C ASN A 264 19.95 -8.56 27.45
N ASP A 265 18.83 -9.08 26.92
CA ASP A 265 18.78 -9.61 25.56
C ASP A 265 19.08 -8.53 24.49
N VAL A 266 19.66 -8.97 23.38
CA VAL A 266 20.02 -8.14 22.22
C VAL A 266 18.81 -7.32 21.71
N VAL A 267 17.60 -7.89 21.71
CA VAL A 267 16.38 -7.18 21.31
C VAL A 267 16.03 -6.07 22.31
N GLN A 268 16.13 -6.33 23.61
CA GLN A 268 15.82 -5.35 24.66
C GLN A 268 16.81 -4.17 24.62
N ARG A 269 18.12 -4.45 24.48
CA ARG A 269 19.17 -3.43 24.33
C ARG A 269 19.02 -2.62 23.04
N GLY A 270 18.53 -3.25 21.96
CA GLY A 270 18.19 -2.58 20.71
C GLY A 270 16.99 -1.63 20.83
N TYR A 271 15.88 -2.07 21.43
CA TYR A 271 14.72 -1.20 21.65
C TYR A 271 15.03 -0.05 22.62
N ALA A 272 15.80 -0.30 23.68
CA ALA A 272 16.23 0.76 24.59
C ALA A 272 17.17 1.77 23.91
N THR A 273 18.05 1.31 23.01
CA THR A 273 18.88 2.15 22.15
C THR A 273 18.03 3.06 21.26
N HIS A 274 17.07 2.47 20.53
CA HIS A 274 16.23 3.21 19.60
C HIS A 274 15.31 4.22 20.29
N LEU A 275 14.77 3.87 21.48
CA LEU A 275 14.04 4.80 22.33
C LEU A 275 14.93 5.96 22.83
N LEU A 276 16.17 5.67 23.23
CA LEU A 276 17.12 6.70 23.67
C LEU A 276 17.46 7.69 22.54
N ASP A 277 17.70 7.18 21.34
CA ASP A 277 18.02 8.02 20.17
C ASP A 277 16.81 8.85 19.74
N ALA A 278 15.59 8.30 19.72
CA ALA A 278 14.35 9.05 19.50
C ALA A 278 14.10 10.12 20.58
N MET A 279 14.51 9.87 21.82
CA MET A 279 14.42 10.83 22.93
C MET A 279 15.53 11.90 22.92
N ALA A 280 16.63 11.71 22.18
CA ALA A 280 17.79 12.59 22.15
C ALA A 280 18.60 12.42 20.84
N PRO A 281 18.06 12.87 19.69
CA PRO A 281 18.67 12.61 18.38
C PRO A 281 20.07 13.22 18.27
N VAL A 282 21.05 12.36 18.00
CA VAL A 282 22.46 12.73 17.84
C VAL A 282 22.71 13.05 16.37
N LEU A 283 22.70 14.33 16.02
CA LEU A 283 22.90 14.82 14.64
C LEU A 283 24.38 15.07 14.30
N ASP A 284 25.23 15.30 15.31
CA ASP A 284 26.62 15.75 15.16
C ASP A 284 27.63 14.59 15.06
N HIS A 285 27.35 13.59 14.21
CA HIS A 285 28.27 12.46 13.99
C HIS A 285 28.91 12.49 12.60
N GLU A 286 30.23 12.34 12.56
CA GLU A 286 31.01 12.24 11.32
C GLU A 286 31.13 10.77 10.87
N PRO A 287 30.74 10.44 9.63
CA PRO A 287 30.79 9.09 9.07
C PRO A 287 32.16 8.41 9.25
N THR A 288 32.18 7.28 9.95
CA THR A 288 33.42 6.55 10.30
C THR A 288 33.45 5.17 9.63
N VAL A 289 34.66 4.73 9.24
CA VAL A 289 34.90 3.37 8.73
C VAL A 289 35.45 2.50 9.85
N TYR A 290 34.78 1.38 10.10
CA TYR A 290 35.14 0.36 11.08
C TYR A 290 35.40 -0.98 10.40
N HIS A 291 36.22 -1.82 11.02
CA HIS A 291 36.66 -3.11 10.49
C HIS A 291 36.31 -4.26 11.45
N VAL A 292 35.78 -5.35 10.91
CA VAL A 292 35.48 -6.60 11.63
C VAL A 292 36.25 -7.74 10.97
N ALA A 293 37.03 -8.52 11.72
CA ALA A 293 37.87 -9.60 11.17
C ALA A 293 37.84 -10.86 12.05
N GLY A 294 36.87 -11.74 11.82
CA GLY A 294 36.64 -12.93 12.64
C GLY A 294 37.74 -14.00 12.54
N SER A 295 38.54 -13.98 11.47
CA SER A 295 39.71 -14.85 11.28
C SER A 295 40.99 -14.36 11.96
N VAL A 296 41.07 -13.08 12.33
CA VAL A 296 42.29 -12.46 12.87
C VAL A 296 42.38 -12.69 14.38
N THR A 297 43.44 -13.37 14.83
CA THR A 297 43.62 -13.74 16.25
C THR A 297 43.76 -12.55 17.21
N ALA A 298 44.12 -11.37 16.70
CA ALA A 298 44.17 -10.11 17.45
C ALA A 298 42.85 -9.31 17.45
N ALA A 299 41.82 -9.77 16.73
CA ALA A 299 40.52 -9.12 16.70
C ALA A 299 39.78 -9.31 18.02
N SER A 300 39.13 -8.24 18.49
CA SER A 300 38.47 -8.23 19.81
C SER A 300 37.35 -7.20 19.85
N ASP A 301 36.24 -7.55 20.48
CA ASP A 301 35.09 -6.65 20.72
C ASP A 301 35.34 -5.67 21.90
N GLY A 302 36.62 -5.49 22.26
CA GLY A 302 37.16 -4.40 23.08
C GLY A 302 38.22 -3.55 22.35
N ASN A 303 38.47 -3.80 21.07
CA ASN A 303 39.29 -2.94 20.21
C ASN A 303 38.50 -1.70 19.76
N PRO A 304 39.16 -0.64 19.23
CA PRO A 304 38.46 0.52 18.67
C PRO A 304 37.78 0.29 17.31
N GLY A 305 37.98 -0.88 16.67
CA GLY A 305 37.39 -1.20 15.37
C GLY A 305 38.14 -0.60 14.17
N THR A 306 39.37 -0.11 14.36
CA THR A 306 40.24 0.37 13.28
C THR A 306 40.87 -0.79 12.49
N GLU A 307 41.42 -0.55 11.31
CA GLU A 307 42.04 -1.61 10.48
C GLU A 307 43.12 -2.41 11.22
N ASP A 308 44.06 -1.73 11.91
CA ASP A 308 45.11 -2.36 12.75
C ASP A 308 44.56 -3.12 13.98
N LYS A 309 43.33 -2.82 14.40
CA LYS A 309 42.70 -3.31 15.64
C LYS A 309 41.20 -3.54 15.39
N PRO A 310 40.84 -4.53 14.58
CA PRO A 310 39.46 -4.75 14.18
C PRO A 310 38.63 -5.34 15.33
N TRP A 311 37.32 -5.16 15.24
CA TRP A 311 36.37 -5.93 16.03
C TRP A 311 36.32 -7.39 15.55
N ARG A 312 35.77 -8.28 16.37
CA ARG A 312 35.73 -9.72 16.08
C ARG A 312 34.38 -10.20 15.60
N THR A 313 33.30 -9.60 16.10
CA THR A 313 31.91 -9.92 15.75
C THR A 313 31.25 -8.79 14.97
N ILE A 314 30.37 -9.15 14.03
CA ILE A 314 29.57 -8.18 13.26
C ILE A 314 28.47 -7.60 14.16
N GLN A 315 27.95 -8.38 15.12
CA GLN A 315 27.00 -7.94 16.13
C GLN A 315 27.56 -6.79 16.97
N HIS A 316 28.82 -6.85 17.44
CA HIS A 316 29.37 -5.73 18.20
C HIS A 316 29.42 -4.42 17.38
N ALA A 317 29.72 -4.51 16.08
CA ALA A 317 29.61 -3.37 15.18
C ALA A 317 28.16 -2.87 15.11
N ALA A 318 27.19 -3.78 14.92
CA ALA A 318 25.76 -3.49 14.77
C ALA A 318 25.06 -2.86 16.01
N GLU A 319 25.67 -2.97 17.19
CA GLU A 319 25.28 -2.27 18.42
C GLU A 319 25.91 -0.86 18.54
N THR A 320 27.09 -0.68 17.94
CA THR A 320 27.99 0.47 18.15
C THR A 320 27.82 1.56 17.10
N VAL A 321 27.66 1.19 15.83
CA VAL A 321 27.64 2.13 14.70
C VAL A 321 26.42 3.06 14.68
N ARG A 322 26.55 4.15 13.92
CA ARG A 322 25.66 5.31 13.84
C ARG A 322 25.39 5.71 12.37
N PRO A 323 24.39 6.58 12.11
CA PRO A 323 24.09 7.07 10.77
C PRO A 323 25.32 7.58 10.00
N GLY A 324 25.55 7.00 8.81
CA GLY A 324 26.69 7.26 7.92
C GLY A 324 27.88 6.29 8.07
N ASP A 325 27.96 5.51 9.16
CA ASP A 325 29.09 4.61 9.37
C ASP A 325 29.13 3.44 8.37
N THR A 326 30.36 2.99 8.09
CA THR A 326 30.63 1.82 7.26
C THR A 326 31.39 0.75 8.05
N VAL A 327 30.83 -0.46 8.12
CA VAL A 327 31.47 -1.67 8.63
C VAL A 327 32.03 -2.45 7.45
N LEU A 328 33.35 -2.58 7.38
CA LEU A 328 34.08 -3.46 6.46
C LEU A 328 34.34 -4.80 7.14
N ILE A 329 33.77 -5.87 6.58
CA ILE A 329 33.78 -7.21 7.14
C ILE A 329 34.77 -8.06 6.34
N HIS A 330 35.91 -8.38 6.94
CA HIS A 330 36.97 -9.19 6.35
C HIS A 330 36.64 -10.69 6.40
N ASP A 331 37.48 -11.54 5.79
CA ASP A 331 37.28 -12.99 5.75
C ASP A 331 37.06 -13.62 7.14
N GLY A 332 36.06 -14.48 7.25
CA GLY A 332 35.73 -15.17 8.49
C GLY A 332 34.44 -16.01 8.41
N LEU A 333 34.28 -16.93 9.37
CA LEU A 333 33.06 -17.70 9.58
C LEU A 333 32.34 -17.20 10.83
N TYR A 334 31.36 -16.33 10.62
CA TYR A 334 30.65 -15.57 11.64
C TYR A 334 29.40 -16.32 12.13
N ARG A 335 29.51 -16.97 13.30
CA ARG A 335 28.42 -17.77 13.89
C ARG A 335 27.47 -16.90 14.71
N GLU A 336 26.78 -15.98 14.05
CA GLU A 336 25.96 -14.97 14.70
C GLU A 336 24.66 -14.67 13.94
N CYS A 337 23.74 -13.99 14.62
CA CYS A 337 22.53 -13.44 14.03
C CYS A 337 22.63 -11.92 14.19
N VAL A 338 23.13 -11.24 13.16
CA VAL A 338 23.44 -9.81 13.21
C VAL A 338 22.14 -9.01 13.31
N ARG A 339 22.04 -8.21 14.39
CA ARG A 339 20.84 -7.47 14.78
C ARG A 339 21.18 -5.98 14.94
N PRO A 340 21.16 -5.20 13.84
CA PRO A 340 21.28 -3.74 13.90
C PRO A 340 20.35 -3.11 14.93
N PHE A 341 20.90 -2.20 15.75
CA PHE A 341 20.15 -1.39 16.71
C PHE A 341 19.67 -0.06 16.10
N ARG A 342 20.33 0.40 15.04
CA ARG A 342 20.07 1.68 14.37
C ARG A 342 19.99 1.51 12.86
N GLY A 343 19.26 2.43 12.24
CA GLY A 343 19.31 2.70 10.80
C GLY A 343 19.98 4.03 10.51
N GLY A 344 20.19 4.35 9.24
CA GLY A 344 20.62 5.69 8.82
C GLY A 344 19.47 6.71 8.87
N THR A 345 19.80 7.99 9.04
CA THR A 345 18.81 9.08 9.05
C THR A 345 18.27 9.42 7.65
N GLU A 346 19.11 9.24 6.64
CA GLU A 346 18.90 9.63 5.25
C GLU A 346 19.79 8.77 4.32
N VAL A 347 19.58 8.84 3.01
CA VAL A 347 20.21 7.92 2.03
C VAL A 347 21.73 8.10 1.95
N ASP A 348 22.22 9.31 2.13
CA ASP A 348 23.66 9.65 2.20
C ASP A 348 24.27 9.48 3.60
N ARG A 349 23.43 9.27 4.64
CA ARG A 349 23.84 8.81 5.99
C ARG A 349 23.35 7.39 6.29
N MET A 350 23.33 6.54 5.26
CA MET A 350 23.03 5.11 5.34
C MET A 350 24.07 4.36 6.18
N ILE A 351 23.63 3.48 7.08
CA ILE A 351 24.56 2.59 7.81
C ILE A 351 24.91 1.40 6.92
N THR A 352 26.20 1.19 6.67
CA THR A 352 26.68 0.22 5.69
C THR A 352 27.33 -0.99 6.34
N TYR A 353 26.85 -2.20 6.04
CA TYR A 353 27.50 -3.47 6.38
C TYR A 353 27.97 -4.14 5.09
N ARG A 354 29.27 -4.21 4.85
CA ARG A 354 29.82 -4.60 3.56
C ARG A 354 31.07 -5.47 3.68
N ALA A 355 31.25 -6.45 2.80
CA ALA A 355 32.50 -7.19 2.70
C ALA A 355 33.70 -6.25 2.42
N ALA A 356 34.84 -6.50 3.06
CA ALA A 356 36.08 -5.81 2.72
C ALA A 356 36.49 -6.14 1.26
N PRO A 357 37.13 -5.21 0.52
CA PRO A 357 37.46 -5.44 -0.89
C PRO A 357 38.31 -6.70 -1.13
N GLY A 358 37.70 -7.74 -1.71
CA GLY A 358 38.33 -9.02 -2.00
C GLY A 358 38.06 -10.15 -0.99
N SER A 359 37.33 -9.88 0.11
CA SER A 359 36.91 -10.90 1.09
C SER A 359 35.56 -11.55 0.76
N ASP A 360 35.36 -12.78 1.25
CA ASP A 360 34.08 -13.53 1.25
C ASP A 360 33.68 -13.88 2.71
N PRO A 361 33.15 -12.91 3.49
CA PRO A 361 32.70 -13.17 4.86
C PRO A 361 31.42 -14.02 4.87
N VAL A 362 31.48 -15.15 5.58
CA VAL A 362 30.35 -16.10 5.70
C VAL A 362 29.69 -15.96 7.06
N ILE A 363 28.47 -15.42 7.10
CA ILE A 363 27.59 -15.51 8.27
C ILE A 363 26.86 -16.86 8.24
N THR A 364 26.80 -17.57 9.37
CA THR A 364 26.15 -18.88 9.45
C THR A 364 25.18 -19.00 10.61
N GLY A 365 24.00 -19.54 10.32
CA GLY A 365 22.99 -19.90 11.31
C GLY A 365 23.31 -21.16 12.12
N ALA A 366 24.39 -21.87 11.80
CA ALA A 366 24.76 -23.16 12.37
C ALA A 366 25.96 -23.11 13.33
N ASP A 367 26.01 -24.08 14.24
CA ASP A 367 27.12 -24.33 15.18
C ASP A 367 27.70 -25.74 14.99
N PRO A 368 28.98 -25.98 15.37
CA PRO A 368 29.53 -27.32 15.44
C PRO A 368 28.72 -28.19 16.40
N TRP A 369 28.41 -29.43 16.00
CA TRP A 369 27.56 -30.32 16.77
C TRP A 369 28.23 -31.68 16.97
N THR A 370 28.77 -31.87 18.18
CA THR A 370 29.54 -33.06 18.59
C THR A 370 28.83 -33.83 19.72
N PRO A 371 27.67 -34.46 19.47
CA PRO A 371 26.96 -35.28 20.44
C PRO A 371 27.65 -36.64 20.64
N GLU A 372 27.18 -37.41 21.63
CA GLU A 372 27.49 -38.83 21.75
C GLU A 372 26.80 -39.63 20.62
N TRP A 373 27.57 -39.95 19.59
CA TRP A 373 27.13 -40.74 18.45
C TRP A 373 27.12 -42.24 18.76
N ARG A 374 25.98 -42.88 18.53
CA ARG A 374 25.80 -44.33 18.55
C ARG A 374 25.81 -44.88 17.12
N ALA A 375 26.58 -45.94 16.89
CA ALA A 375 26.51 -46.72 15.64
C ALA A 375 25.28 -47.62 15.65
N GLU A 376 24.53 -47.65 14.55
CA GLU A 376 23.24 -48.36 14.45
C GLU A 376 23.14 -49.23 13.17
N GLY A 377 24.10 -49.10 12.26
CA GLY A 377 24.22 -49.88 11.02
C GLY A 377 25.43 -49.43 10.19
N THR A 378 25.62 -49.99 9.01
CA THR A 378 26.63 -49.50 8.06
C THR A 378 26.25 -48.09 7.59
N GLY A 379 27.13 -47.10 7.82
CA GLY A 379 26.86 -45.69 7.50
C GLY A 379 25.81 -45.01 8.40
N LEU A 380 25.12 -45.74 9.28
CA LEU A 380 23.95 -45.28 10.03
C LEU A 380 24.30 -45.01 11.50
N TRP A 381 24.03 -43.78 11.93
CA TRP A 381 24.37 -43.28 13.26
C TRP A 381 23.22 -42.49 13.88
N SER A 382 23.08 -42.54 15.20
CA SER A 382 22.07 -41.79 15.94
C SER A 382 22.66 -41.03 17.12
N ALA A 383 22.10 -39.86 17.44
CA ALA A 383 22.50 -39.01 18.56
C ALA A 383 21.28 -38.53 19.36
N PRO A 384 21.41 -38.25 20.67
CA PRO A 384 20.38 -37.56 21.44
C PRO A 384 20.05 -36.19 20.81
N TYR A 385 18.76 -35.87 20.74
CA TYR A 385 18.27 -34.66 20.09
C TYR A 385 17.04 -34.09 20.81
N GLN A 386 16.90 -32.76 20.80
CA GLN A 386 15.71 -32.04 21.24
C GLN A 386 15.35 -31.00 20.19
N ARG A 387 14.05 -30.90 19.86
CA ARG A 387 13.54 -29.93 18.88
C ARG A 387 13.80 -28.50 19.35
N HIS A 388 13.98 -27.57 18.41
CA HIS A 388 14.11 -26.16 18.73
C HIS A 388 12.88 -25.67 19.51
N ALA A 389 13.09 -25.02 20.66
CA ALA A 389 12.01 -24.62 21.58
C ALA A 389 11.00 -23.61 20.98
N TRP A 390 11.32 -23.01 19.83
CA TRP A 390 10.47 -22.10 19.05
C TRP A 390 9.85 -22.75 17.80
N ASP A 391 10.14 -24.02 17.53
CA ASP A 391 9.58 -24.80 16.41
C ASP A 391 8.56 -25.81 16.96
N THR A 392 7.43 -25.31 17.48
CA THR A 392 6.45 -26.14 18.21
C THR A 392 5.26 -26.57 17.34
N PRO A 393 4.74 -27.81 17.52
CA PRO A 393 3.68 -28.35 16.68
C PRO A 393 2.25 -27.86 17.05
N GLU A 394 2.05 -27.13 18.15
CA GLU A 394 0.72 -26.63 18.54
C GLU A 394 0.23 -25.48 17.63
N ALA A 395 1.11 -24.87 16.84
CA ALA A 395 0.80 -23.78 15.92
C ALA A 395 -0.14 -24.17 14.75
N TRP A 396 -0.41 -25.47 14.56
CA TRP A 396 -0.99 -26.02 13.32
C TRP A 396 -2.48 -26.38 13.46
N PRO A 397 -3.41 -25.75 12.71
CA PRO A 397 -4.84 -26.10 12.71
C PRO A 397 -5.17 -27.52 12.22
N THR A 398 -4.22 -28.19 11.57
CA THR A 398 -4.24 -29.63 11.27
C THR A 398 -2.83 -30.18 11.42
N PRO A 399 -2.62 -31.31 12.13
CA PRO A 399 -1.28 -31.86 12.35
C PRO A 399 -0.73 -32.45 11.05
N LYS A 400 0.12 -31.69 10.37
CA LYS A 400 0.96 -32.18 9.27
C LYS A 400 2.35 -32.51 9.85
N SER A 401 2.56 -33.77 10.21
CA SER A 401 3.89 -34.29 10.54
C SER A 401 4.65 -34.63 9.26
N GLY A 402 5.91 -34.22 9.18
CA GLY A 402 6.78 -34.45 8.02
C GLY A 402 8.11 -33.71 8.14
N ALA A 403 9.06 -34.01 7.25
CA ALA A 403 10.37 -33.34 7.21
C ALA A 403 10.27 -31.88 6.75
N MET A 404 9.26 -31.58 5.91
CA MET A 404 8.96 -30.22 5.45
C MET A 404 8.69 -29.26 6.63
N HIS A 405 7.82 -29.66 7.58
CA HIS A 405 7.31 -28.84 8.69
C HIS A 405 8.26 -28.72 9.91
N ARG A 406 9.56 -28.81 9.70
CA ARG A 406 10.62 -28.73 10.73
C ARG A 406 11.64 -27.65 10.42
N ALA A 407 12.29 -27.12 11.45
CA ALA A 407 13.37 -26.15 11.32
C ALA A 407 14.78 -26.78 11.17
N GLU A 408 14.90 -28.08 11.50
CA GLU A 408 16.17 -28.82 11.51
C GLU A 408 16.99 -28.76 10.20
N GLN A 409 18.30 -28.59 10.34
CA GLN A 409 19.29 -28.84 9.30
C GLN A 409 20.55 -29.44 9.91
N VAL A 410 21.12 -30.47 9.26
CA VAL A 410 22.41 -31.09 9.61
C VAL A 410 23.36 -30.97 8.44
N ILE A 411 24.58 -30.51 8.71
CA ILE A 411 25.64 -30.29 7.73
C ILE A 411 26.81 -31.20 8.12
N VAL A 412 27.38 -31.92 7.15
CA VAL A 412 28.54 -32.82 7.34
C VAL A 412 29.62 -32.41 6.35
N ASP A 413 30.77 -31.98 6.87
CA ASP A 413 31.94 -31.56 6.08
C ASP A 413 31.63 -30.43 5.06
N GLY A 414 30.61 -29.62 5.37
CA GLY A 414 30.12 -28.53 4.52
C GLY A 414 28.96 -28.92 3.58
N ALA A 415 28.65 -30.21 3.43
CA ALA A 415 27.49 -30.66 2.66
C ALA A 415 26.23 -30.73 3.55
N LEU A 416 25.13 -30.12 3.10
CA LEU A 416 23.84 -30.18 3.79
C LEU A 416 23.16 -31.53 3.53
N LEU A 417 22.79 -32.26 4.59
CA LEU A 417 22.06 -33.52 4.49
C LEU A 417 20.59 -33.30 4.12
N THR A 418 20.00 -34.25 3.39
CA THR A 418 18.58 -34.21 3.03
C THR A 418 17.70 -34.75 4.16
N HIS A 419 16.73 -33.95 4.61
CA HIS A 419 15.76 -34.36 5.65
C HIS A 419 14.73 -35.31 5.04
N VAL A 420 14.66 -36.55 5.52
CA VAL A 420 13.67 -37.55 5.10
C VAL A 420 12.60 -37.75 6.16
N GLU A 421 11.43 -38.25 5.76
CA GLU A 421 10.24 -38.30 6.64
C GLU A 421 10.16 -39.56 7.51
N SER A 422 10.78 -40.66 7.08
CA SER A 422 10.72 -41.96 7.76
C SER A 422 12.10 -42.62 7.87
N ARG A 423 12.18 -43.67 8.70
CA ARG A 423 13.43 -44.41 8.92
C ARG A 423 13.84 -45.24 7.72
N GLU A 424 12.88 -45.79 6.98
CA GLU A 424 13.09 -46.59 5.78
C GLU A 424 13.72 -45.74 4.66
N ALA A 425 13.31 -44.46 4.56
CA ALA A 425 13.91 -43.51 3.63
C ALA A 425 15.33 -43.10 4.03
N LEU A 426 15.66 -43.08 5.33
CA LEU A 426 17.02 -42.86 5.82
C LEU A 426 17.92 -44.05 5.46
N ASP A 427 17.47 -45.27 5.75
CA ASP A 427 18.25 -46.49 5.52
C ASP A 427 18.51 -46.76 4.02
N ALA A 428 17.64 -46.24 3.14
CA ALA A 428 17.75 -46.42 1.69
C ALA A 428 18.77 -45.49 0.99
N GLU A 429 18.92 -44.25 1.44
CA GLU A 429 19.67 -43.20 0.72
C GLU A 429 20.72 -42.53 1.62
N PRO A 430 22.03 -42.69 1.34
CA PRO A 430 23.09 -41.98 2.08
C PRO A 430 23.09 -40.47 1.79
N GLY A 431 23.61 -39.68 2.73
CA GLY A 431 23.52 -38.21 2.66
C GLY A 431 22.19 -37.65 3.22
N THR A 432 21.44 -38.47 3.96
CA THR A 432 20.15 -38.12 4.56
C THR A 432 20.21 -38.01 6.08
N PHE A 433 19.20 -37.35 6.67
CA PHE A 433 18.96 -37.35 8.11
C PHE A 433 17.47 -37.44 8.45
N TRP A 434 17.15 -38.02 9.61
CA TRP A 434 15.80 -38.24 10.11
C TRP A 434 15.70 -37.84 11.58
N THR A 435 14.52 -37.37 11.99
CA THR A 435 14.25 -36.81 13.33
C THR A 435 13.13 -37.60 14.01
N ASP A 436 13.46 -38.32 15.07
CA ASP A 436 12.55 -39.12 15.86
C ASP A 436 12.30 -38.47 17.24
N ASP A 437 11.24 -37.66 17.32
CA ASP A 437 10.82 -37.05 18.59
C ASP A 437 10.42 -38.11 19.64
N SER A 438 9.97 -39.30 19.22
CA SER A 438 9.46 -40.35 20.13
C SER A 438 10.56 -41.03 20.95
N SER A 439 11.77 -41.15 20.40
CA SER A 439 12.97 -41.51 21.16
C SER A 439 13.86 -40.32 21.54
N SER A 440 13.50 -39.10 21.11
CA SER A 440 14.32 -37.88 21.24
C SER A 440 15.71 -38.08 20.63
N ARG A 441 15.76 -38.54 19.37
CA ARG A 441 17.00 -38.80 18.62
C ARG A 441 16.96 -38.21 17.21
N LEU A 442 18.13 -37.80 16.74
CA LEU A 442 18.38 -37.48 15.34
C LEU A 442 19.30 -38.56 14.77
N TRP A 443 18.95 -39.03 13.58
CA TRP A 443 19.62 -40.09 12.85
C TRP A 443 20.25 -39.52 11.57
N ILE A 444 21.44 -39.99 11.21
CA ILE A 444 22.13 -39.64 9.94
C ILE A 444 22.57 -40.90 9.21
N HIS A 445 22.57 -40.83 7.88
CA HIS A 445 23.22 -41.80 7.01
C HIS A 445 24.38 -41.11 6.29
N VAL A 446 25.62 -41.42 6.68
CA VAL A 446 26.82 -40.88 6.01
C VAL A 446 27.20 -41.75 4.79
N PRO A 447 27.72 -41.18 3.69
CA PRO A 447 28.00 -41.92 2.45
C PRO A 447 29.09 -43.02 2.50
N ASP A 448 29.79 -43.18 3.63
CA ASP A 448 30.87 -44.16 3.79
C ASP A 448 30.94 -44.69 5.24
N THR A 449 31.96 -45.50 5.54
CA THR A 449 32.15 -46.12 6.87
C THR A 449 32.88 -45.24 7.89
N GLY A 450 33.16 -43.97 7.56
CA GLY A 450 33.81 -43.02 8.47
C GLY A 450 32.93 -42.64 9.65
N ARG A 451 33.54 -42.36 10.82
CA ARG A 451 32.77 -42.05 12.03
C ARG A 451 32.33 -40.57 12.02
N PRO A 452 31.14 -40.24 12.54
CA PRO A 452 30.71 -38.87 12.79
C PRO A 452 31.65 -38.06 13.68
N SER A 453 32.40 -38.72 14.58
CA SER A 453 33.44 -38.11 15.43
C SER A 453 34.63 -37.56 14.65
N ASP A 454 34.85 -38.05 13.44
CA ASP A 454 36.05 -37.81 12.64
C ASP A 454 35.76 -36.75 11.53
N ARG A 455 34.57 -36.14 11.58
CA ARG A 455 34.01 -35.22 10.58
C ARG A 455 33.59 -33.88 11.19
N ARG A 456 33.56 -32.84 10.37
CA ARG A 456 33.08 -31.49 10.74
C ARG A 456 31.55 -31.45 10.62
N ILE A 457 30.86 -31.95 11.64
CA ILE A 457 29.39 -31.91 11.72
C ILE A 457 28.93 -30.58 12.34
N GLU A 458 27.92 -29.98 11.73
CA GLU A 458 27.24 -28.77 12.20
C GLU A 458 25.73 -28.97 12.22
N ARG A 459 25.03 -28.25 13.09
CA ARG A 459 23.57 -28.19 13.12
C ARG A 459 23.13 -26.73 13.07
N ALA A 460 22.07 -26.43 12.32
CA ALA A 460 21.45 -25.11 12.41
C ALA A 460 20.88 -24.86 13.82
N THR A 461 20.99 -23.62 14.31
CA THR A 461 20.58 -23.21 15.66
C THR A 461 19.89 -21.85 15.68
N ARG A 462 20.24 -20.95 14.76
CA ARG A 462 19.69 -19.60 14.61
C ARG A 462 18.68 -19.56 13.46
N GLN A 463 17.58 -18.84 13.65
CA GLN A 463 16.54 -18.67 12.61
C GLN A 463 16.97 -17.77 11.44
N GLN A 464 17.86 -16.81 11.70
CA GLN A 464 18.23 -15.73 10.77
C GLN A 464 19.75 -15.49 10.87
N CYS A 465 20.37 -14.98 9.81
CA CYS A 465 21.77 -14.54 9.80
C CYS A 465 21.89 -13.01 9.95
N PHE A 466 20.99 -12.24 9.31
CA PHE A 466 20.97 -10.78 9.41
C PHE A 466 19.53 -10.26 9.49
N ALA A 467 19.14 -9.74 10.66
CA ALA A 467 17.80 -9.21 10.89
C ALA A 467 17.79 -8.26 12.11
N PRO A 468 17.46 -6.96 11.96
CA PRO A 468 17.43 -5.95 13.01
C PRO A 468 16.88 -6.39 14.38
N ALA A 469 17.38 -5.78 15.45
CA ALA A 469 16.77 -5.91 16.77
C ALA A 469 15.38 -5.24 16.79
N VAL A 470 15.29 -4.05 16.19
CA VAL A 470 14.12 -3.17 16.14
C VAL A 470 13.42 -3.28 14.78
N ARG A 471 12.08 -3.19 14.76
CA ARG A 471 11.29 -3.18 13.51
C ARG A 471 11.33 -1.80 12.85
N GLY A 472 11.21 -1.75 11.52
CA GLY A 472 11.08 -0.50 10.78
C GLY A 472 12.32 0.40 10.72
N LEU A 473 13.53 -0.13 10.86
CA LEU A 473 14.76 0.66 10.71
C LEU A 473 14.97 1.11 9.25
N GLY A 474 15.28 2.39 9.06
CA GLY A 474 15.54 3.01 7.76
C GLY A 474 16.99 2.94 7.30
N ASN A 475 17.24 3.17 6.01
CA ASN A 475 18.55 3.48 5.41
C ASN A 475 19.70 2.56 5.90
N ILE A 476 19.68 1.29 5.51
CA ILE A 476 20.75 0.32 5.78
C ILE A 476 21.23 -0.32 4.47
N GLN A 477 22.55 -0.39 4.26
CA GLN A 477 23.17 -1.17 3.19
C GLN A 477 23.66 -2.51 3.72
N VAL A 478 23.38 -3.60 3.00
CA VAL A 478 23.97 -4.94 3.22
C VAL A 478 24.58 -5.42 1.91
N ALA A 479 25.90 -5.49 1.83
CA ALA A 479 26.61 -5.64 0.56
C ALA A 479 27.71 -6.71 0.54
N GLY A 480 27.66 -7.61 -0.44
CA GLY A 480 28.72 -8.59 -0.73
C GLY A 480 28.92 -9.68 0.33
N LEU A 481 27.93 -9.94 1.20
CA LEU A 481 28.04 -10.93 2.28
C LEU A 481 27.53 -12.31 1.84
N THR A 482 28.18 -13.37 2.30
CA THR A 482 27.67 -14.74 2.17
C THR A 482 26.91 -15.13 3.44
N MET A 483 25.73 -15.75 3.30
CA MET A 483 24.88 -16.20 4.41
C MET A 483 24.42 -17.65 4.19
N ARG A 484 24.56 -18.51 5.20
CA ARG A 484 24.24 -19.96 5.11
C ARG A 484 23.56 -20.56 6.34
N TYR A 485 22.83 -21.66 6.13
CA TYR A 485 22.41 -22.62 7.16
C TYR A 485 21.60 -22.04 8.34
N ALA A 486 20.74 -21.05 8.07
CA ALA A 486 19.77 -20.56 9.05
C ALA A 486 18.53 -21.47 9.09
N ALA A 487 18.15 -21.87 10.31
CA ALA A 487 16.93 -22.62 10.64
C ALA A 487 15.69 -21.71 10.56
N ALA A 488 15.52 -21.01 9.44
CA ALA A 488 14.34 -20.18 9.18
C ALA A 488 13.07 -21.04 9.35
N PRO A 489 12.11 -20.65 10.20
CA PRO A 489 10.91 -21.43 10.45
C PRO A 489 10.02 -21.43 9.20
N GLU A 490 9.32 -22.53 8.97
CA GLU A 490 8.42 -22.64 7.83
C GLU A 490 7.23 -21.69 7.99
N SER A 491 7.04 -20.76 7.05
CA SER A 491 5.81 -19.98 6.91
C SER A 491 4.98 -20.54 5.76
N ASN A 492 3.68 -20.73 5.99
CA ASN A 492 2.76 -21.14 4.94
C ASN A 492 1.33 -20.65 5.23
N GLY A 493 0.47 -20.83 4.23
CA GLY A 493 -0.90 -20.31 4.17
C GLY A 493 -1.87 -20.67 5.31
N ALA A 494 -1.46 -21.50 6.29
CA ALA A 494 -2.27 -21.87 7.46
C ALA A 494 -1.81 -21.22 8.79
N ASN A 495 -0.54 -20.84 8.92
CA ASN A 495 0.09 -20.46 10.20
C ASN A 495 0.39 -18.95 10.32
N TRP A 496 -0.18 -18.13 9.45
CA TRP A 496 0.01 -16.68 9.32
C TRP A 496 -0.01 -15.86 10.62
N GLY A 497 -0.81 -16.27 11.60
CA GLY A 497 -0.98 -15.60 12.89
C GLY A 497 -0.16 -16.21 14.04
N VAL A 498 0.78 -17.13 13.76
CA VAL A 498 1.57 -17.83 14.78
C VAL A 498 3.07 -17.87 14.44
N ILE A 499 3.42 -18.01 13.15
CA ILE A 499 4.82 -18.09 12.70
C ILE A 499 5.09 -16.99 11.65
N GLY A 500 5.99 -16.07 12.00
CA GLY A 500 6.41 -14.98 11.13
C GLY A 500 7.41 -15.39 10.03
N HIS A 501 7.48 -14.58 8.97
CA HIS A 501 8.40 -14.72 7.82
C HIS A 501 9.86 -14.37 8.20
N ARG A 502 10.44 -15.15 9.13
CA ARG A 502 11.82 -14.99 9.60
C ARG A 502 12.81 -15.64 8.63
N ALA A 503 13.06 -14.95 7.52
CA ALA A 503 14.02 -15.35 6.50
C ALA A 503 15.49 -15.20 6.97
N MET A 504 16.43 -15.80 6.24
CA MET A 504 17.87 -15.71 6.55
C MET A 504 18.40 -14.26 6.58
N LEU A 505 17.91 -13.40 5.68
CA LEU A 505 18.00 -11.94 5.76
C LEU A 505 16.58 -11.35 5.84
N SER A 506 16.27 -10.54 6.85
CA SER A 506 14.95 -9.88 6.98
C SER A 506 15.08 -8.38 7.27
N VAL A 507 14.35 -7.55 6.52
CA VAL A 507 14.32 -6.07 6.73
C VAL A 507 13.38 -5.64 7.87
N ARG A 508 12.53 -6.55 8.37
CA ARG A 508 11.63 -6.37 9.52
C ARG A 508 10.73 -5.13 9.43
N GLY A 509 10.31 -4.81 8.22
CA GLY A 509 9.42 -3.70 7.88
C GLY A 509 10.12 -2.34 7.73
N GLY A 510 11.45 -2.33 7.56
CA GLY A 510 12.25 -1.13 7.32
C GLY A 510 11.90 -0.34 6.05
N HIS A 511 12.69 0.69 5.79
CA HIS A 511 12.57 1.55 4.61
C HIS A 511 13.93 1.95 4.02
N HIS A 512 14.01 2.18 2.71
CA HIS A 512 15.23 2.65 2.02
C HIS A 512 16.48 1.75 2.21
N TRP A 513 16.31 0.43 2.29
CA TRP A 513 17.48 -0.48 2.34
C TRP A 513 18.08 -0.70 0.96
N VAL A 514 19.41 -0.84 0.90
CA VAL A 514 20.14 -1.31 -0.27
C VAL A 514 20.76 -2.67 0.03
N ILE A 515 20.25 -3.73 -0.60
CA ILE A 515 20.73 -5.10 -0.37
C ILE A 515 21.35 -5.57 -1.69
N GLU A 516 22.67 -5.71 -1.75
CA GLU A 516 23.34 -5.97 -3.04
C GLU A 516 24.56 -6.91 -3.01
N ASP A 517 24.78 -7.60 -4.14
CA ASP A 517 25.91 -8.52 -4.36
C ASP A 517 26.04 -9.68 -3.34
N ASN A 518 25.03 -9.92 -2.51
CA ASN A 518 25.07 -10.96 -1.46
C ASN A 518 24.79 -12.36 -2.02
N VAL A 519 25.32 -13.39 -1.35
CA VAL A 519 25.06 -14.81 -1.63
C VAL A 519 24.35 -15.43 -0.42
N ILE A 520 23.04 -15.65 -0.52
CA ILE A 520 22.19 -16.12 0.57
C ILE A 520 21.66 -17.51 0.16
N GLU A 521 22.10 -18.58 0.81
CA GLU A 521 21.80 -19.94 0.35
C GLU A 521 21.70 -21.02 1.43
N TRP A 522 21.09 -22.14 1.09
CA TRP A 522 20.97 -23.34 1.94
C TRP A 522 20.25 -23.12 3.28
N GLY A 523 19.28 -22.20 3.35
CA GLY A 523 18.40 -22.04 4.51
C GLY A 523 17.32 -23.12 4.60
N ASN A 524 16.70 -23.26 5.77
CA ASN A 524 15.60 -24.20 5.97
C ASN A 524 14.32 -23.77 5.23
N ALA A 525 13.95 -22.48 5.27
CA ALA A 525 12.69 -21.99 4.71
C ALA A 525 12.88 -20.87 3.68
N GLN A 526 12.91 -19.60 4.10
CA GLN A 526 12.96 -18.44 3.20
C GLN A 526 14.36 -17.80 3.20
N GLY A 527 14.86 -17.40 2.02
CA GLY A 527 16.16 -16.75 1.89
C GLY A 527 16.16 -15.30 2.34
N MET A 528 15.27 -14.47 1.78
CA MET A 528 15.19 -13.04 2.08
C MET A 528 13.73 -12.58 2.30
N ASP A 529 13.45 -11.84 3.37
CA ASP A 529 12.17 -11.14 3.57
C ASP A 529 12.37 -9.63 3.36
N VAL A 530 11.79 -9.11 2.27
CA VAL A 530 11.68 -7.67 1.97
C VAL A 530 10.38 -7.10 2.58
N GLY A 531 10.08 -7.51 3.81
CA GLY A 531 8.80 -7.29 4.46
C GLY A 531 8.84 -7.16 5.97
N GLY A 532 7.65 -7.22 6.56
CA GLY A 532 7.40 -7.04 7.99
C GLY A 532 7.51 -8.32 8.83
N GLU A 533 8.10 -9.41 8.33
CA GLU A 533 8.09 -10.73 8.96
C GLU A 533 6.69 -11.32 9.29
N GLY A 534 5.58 -10.87 8.67
CA GLY A 534 4.26 -11.51 8.82
C GLY A 534 3.08 -10.56 9.08
N TRP A 535 1.94 -11.12 9.51
CA TRP A 535 0.62 -10.45 9.64
C TRP A 535 0.46 -9.53 10.86
N ALA A 536 1.55 -9.05 11.47
CA ALA A 536 1.47 -8.10 12.58
C ALA A 536 0.56 -6.91 12.22
N LYS A 537 -0.37 -6.57 13.12
CA LYS A 537 -1.15 -5.32 13.05
C LYS A 537 -0.17 -4.16 12.88
N ASP A 538 -0.59 -3.14 12.14
CA ASP A 538 0.28 -2.12 11.55
C ASP A 538 1.50 -1.77 12.43
N ILE A 539 2.69 -2.21 11.99
CA ILE A 539 3.93 -2.06 12.76
C ILE A 539 4.28 -0.60 13.07
N THR A 540 3.71 0.38 12.34
CA THR A 540 3.95 1.81 12.60
C THR A 540 3.11 2.35 13.77
N ALA A 541 2.27 1.51 14.38
CA ALA A 541 1.64 1.79 15.67
C ALA A 541 2.57 1.46 16.87
N LEU A 542 3.61 0.64 16.64
CA LEU A 542 4.59 0.33 17.68
C LEU A 542 5.43 1.59 18.03
N PRO A 543 5.65 1.90 19.32
CA PRO A 543 6.35 3.11 19.74
C PRO A 543 7.77 3.19 19.17
N GLY A 544 8.08 4.33 18.56
CA GLY A 544 9.38 4.62 17.95
C GLY A 544 9.58 4.04 16.56
N VAL A 545 8.72 3.14 16.06
CA VAL A 545 8.85 2.60 14.71
C VAL A 545 8.50 3.68 13.68
N SER A 546 9.30 3.75 12.61
CA SER A 546 9.09 4.70 11.51
C SER A 546 7.72 4.49 10.85
N SER A 547 7.05 5.58 10.45
CA SER A 547 5.83 5.49 9.62
C SER A 547 6.14 5.17 8.15
N GLU A 548 7.39 5.36 7.71
CA GLU A 548 7.85 4.99 6.37
C GLU A 548 8.10 3.48 6.25
N ARG A 549 7.78 2.93 5.08
CA ARG A 549 7.99 1.52 4.71
C ARG A 549 8.41 1.40 3.25
N GLY A 550 9.17 0.36 2.92
CA GLY A 550 9.52 0.05 1.53
C GLY A 550 10.61 0.96 0.95
N ASN A 551 10.52 1.28 -0.34
CA ASN A 551 11.57 1.98 -1.10
C ASN A 551 12.92 1.23 -1.10
N HIS A 552 12.90 -0.10 -0.96
CA HIS A 552 14.12 -0.92 -0.95
C HIS A 552 14.67 -1.13 -2.37
N SER A 553 16.00 -1.15 -2.50
CA SER A 553 16.74 -1.54 -3.70
C SER A 553 17.48 -2.85 -3.44
N VAL A 554 16.92 -3.97 -3.88
CA VAL A 554 17.54 -5.29 -3.78
C VAL A 554 18.09 -5.67 -5.15
N ARG A 555 19.42 -5.75 -5.29
CA ARG A 555 20.03 -5.94 -6.62
C ARG A 555 21.29 -6.82 -6.67
N ARG A 556 21.45 -7.61 -7.75
CA ARG A 556 22.59 -8.50 -8.00
C ARG A 556 22.85 -9.59 -6.94
N ASN A 557 21.87 -9.89 -6.07
CA ASN A 557 21.98 -10.95 -5.06
C ASN A 557 21.69 -12.32 -5.67
N ARG A 558 22.27 -13.38 -5.09
CA ARG A 558 21.86 -14.78 -5.32
C ARG A 558 21.14 -15.30 -4.09
N VAL A 559 19.89 -15.74 -4.25
CA VAL A 559 19.04 -16.18 -3.14
C VAL A 559 18.47 -17.57 -3.47
N ASN A 560 19.31 -18.59 -3.25
CA ASN A 560 19.19 -19.92 -3.87
C ASN A 560 19.14 -21.07 -2.85
N HIS A 561 18.68 -22.25 -3.26
CA HIS A 561 18.70 -23.48 -2.46
C HIS A 561 17.95 -23.43 -1.11
N HIS A 562 17.01 -22.50 -0.94
CA HIS A 562 16.16 -22.39 0.25
C HIS A 562 14.98 -23.37 0.21
N GLY A 563 14.51 -23.83 1.37
CA GLY A 563 13.53 -24.92 1.44
C GLY A 563 12.08 -24.56 1.08
N VAL A 564 11.69 -23.28 1.20
CA VAL A 564 10.34 -22.77 0.94
C VAL A 564 10.33 -21.73 -0.18
N ALA A 565 11.19 -20.71 -0.12
CA ALA A 565 11.17 -19.61 -1.09
C ALA A 565 12.50 -18.85 -1.15
N GLY A 566 12.78 -18.20 -2.29
CA GLY A 566 13.94 -17.32 -2.46
C GLY A 566 13.74 -15.98 -1.76
N ILE A 567 13.06 -15.05 -2.42
CA ILE A 567 12.67 -13.74 -1.87
C ILE A 567 11.17 -13.77 -1.53
N VAL A 568 10.81 -13.38 -0.31
CA VAL A 568 9.42 -13.23 0.16
C VAL A 568 9.12 -11.80 0.60
N GLY A 569 7.84 -11.43 0.63
CA GLY A 569 7.40 -10.18 1.24
C GLY A 569 5.93 -10.17 1.64
N TRP A 570 5.65 -9.80 2.90
CA TRP A 570 4.34 -9.40 3.41
C TRP A 570 4.48 -8.10 4.24
N GLY A 571 3.38 -7.44 4.58
CA GLY A 571 3.34 -6.44 5.66
C GLY A 571 3.65 -5.00 5.26
N GLY A 572 3.69 -4.69 3.96
CA GLY A 572 3.80 -3.32 3.47
C GLY A 572 5.22 -2.80 3.23
N GLY A 573 6.25 -3.63 3.42
CA GLY A 573 7.61 -3.34 2.93
C GLY A 573 7.72 -3.40 1.39
N GLN A 574 6.69 -3.92 0.72
CA GLN A 574 6.63 -4.13 -0.73
C GLN A 574 6.05 -2.91 -1.46
N VAL A 575 6.41 -1.69 -1.05
CA VAL A 575 6.01 -0.44 -1.72
C VAL A 575 7.25 0.18 -2.36
N ASN A 576 7.17 0.55 -3.64
CA ASN A 576 8.28 1.12 -4.42
C ASN A 576 9.57 0.26 -4.35
N LEU A 577 9.43 -1.07 -4.41
CA LEU A 577 10.53 -2.02 -4.35
C LEU A 577 11.17 -2.20 -5.73
N LEU A 578 12.49 -2.01 -5.81
CA LEU A 578 13.30 -2.42 -6.96
C LEU A 578 13.92 -3.79 -6.69
N LEU A 579 13.55 -4.79 -7.49
CA LEU A 579 14.29 -6.07 -7.61
C LEU A 579 15.04 -6.05 -8.96
N GLU A 580 16.37 -5.95 -8.94
CA GLU A 580 17.18 -5.76 -10.17
C GLU A 580 18.35 -6.75 -10.28
N ASP A 581 18.52 -7.42 -11.43
CA ASP A 581 19.67 -8.32 -11.71
C ASP A 581 19.89 -9.46 -10.68
N ASN A 582 18.91 -9.76 -9.82
CA ASN A 582 19.01 -10.83 -8.82
C ASN A 582 18.80 -12.22 -9.46
N GLU A 583 19.22 -13.25 -8.74
CA GLU A 583 18.92 -14.64 -9.02
C GLU A 583 18.16 -15.28 -7.85
N THR A 584 17.05 -15.98 -8.14
CA THR A 584 16.38 -16.89 -7.20
C THR A 584 16.14 -18.25 -7.85
N SER A 585 17.01 -19.21 -7.54
CA SER A 585 17.09 -20.49 -8.25
C SER A 585 17.23 -21.68 -7.30
N TYR A 586 16.78 -22.86 -7.75
CA TYR A 586 16.84 -24.12 -6.99
C TYR A 586 16.16 -24.06 -5.59
N ASN A 587 15.26 -23.10 -5.36
CA ASN A 587 14.52 -22.99 -4.10
C ASN A 587 13.33 -23.97 -4.05
N CYS A 588 12.61 -23.97 -2.93
CA CYS A 588 11.47 -24.85 -2.63
C CYS A 588 11.89 -26.33 -2.44
N ARG A 589 13.19 -26.56 -2.12
CA ARG A 589 13.82 -27.90 -2.10
C ARG A 589 13.26 -28.88 -1.07
N LYS A 590 12.39 -28.46 -0.13
CA LYS A 590 11.73 -29.36 0.84
C LYS A 590 10.44 -30.01 0.29
N GLY A 591 10.21 -29.94 -1.02
CA GLY A 591 9.05 -30.57 -1.68
C GLY A 591 7.72 -29.89 -1.37
N ASN A 592 7.76 -28.66 -0.86
CA ASN A 592 6.63 -27.97 -0.22
C ASN A 592 5.63 -27.35 -1.21
N LEU A 593 5.53 -27.87 -2.45
CA LEU A 593 4.64 -27.45 -3.54
C LEU A 593 3.15 -27.31 -3.18
N TYR A 594 2.72 -27.92 -2.07
CA TYR A 594 1.37 -27.83 -1.53
C TYR A 594 1.14 -26.62 -0.61
N GLN A 595 2.12 -25.73 -0.49
CA GLN A 595 2.06 -24.53 0.32
C GLN A 595 1.87 -23.31 -0.56
N TYR A 596 0.91 -22.48 -0.18
CA TYR A 596 0.55 -21.26 -0.90
C TYR A 596 1.65 -20.17 -0.88
N GLU A 597 2.87 -20.46 -0.40
CA GLU A 597 3.98 -19.51 -0.25
C GLU A 597 5.23 -19.85 -1.09
N ALA A 598 5.24 -21.00 -1.76
CA ALA A 598 6.45 -21.49 -2.44
C ALA A 598 6.68 -20.81 -3.80
N ALA A 599 7.78 -20.05 -3.93
CA ALA A 599 8.25 -19.47 -5.20
C ALA A 599 9.73 -19.05 -5.16
N GLY A 600 10.33 -18.82 -6.34
CA GLY A 600 11.59 -18.09 -6.45
C GLY A 600 11.46 -16.66 -5.91
N VAL A 601 10.37 -15.97 -6.23
CA VAL A 601 9.97 -14.70 -5.60
C VAL A 601 8.47 -14.75 -5.30
N LYS A 602 8.03 -14.48 -4.05
CA LYS A 602 6.62 -14.22 -3.73
C LYS A 602 6.44 -12.89 -2.99
N LEU A 603 5.67 -11.97 -3.56
CA LEU A 603 5.34 -10.68 -2.92
C LEU A 603 3.82 -10.53 -2.78
N HIS A 604 3.39 -10.00 -1.63
CA HIS A 604 1.98 -9.69 -1.35
C HIS A 604 1.78 -8.20 -1.14
N ILE A 605 0.62 -7.69 -1.54
CA ILE A 605 0.28 -6.26 -1.41
C ILE A 605 1.38 -5.38 -2.04
N ALA A 606 2.03 -5.87 -3.09
CA ALA A 606 3.13 -5.17 -3.76
C ALA A 606 2.58 -3.96 -4.51
N GLN A 607 3.14 -2.78 -4.27
CA GLN A 607 2.71 -1.54 -4.91
C GLN A 607 3.88 -0.79 -5.54
N ASP A 608 3.71 -0.32 -6.77
CA ASP A 608 4.71 0.48 -7.49
C ASP A 608 6.08 -0.22 -7.64
N CYS A 609 6.11 -1.55 -7.60
CA CYS A 609 7.35 -2.34 -7.61
C CYS A 609 7.84 -2.60 -9.05
N VAL A 610 9.16 -2.54 -9.25
CA VAL A 610 9.83 -2.90 -10.50
C VAL A 610 10.70 -4.12 -10.27
N ILE A 611 10.32 -5.24 -10.86
CA ILE A 611 11.15 -6.46 -10.95
C ILE A 611 11.77 -6.48 -12.34
N ARG A 612 13.09 -6.29 -12.47
CA ARG A 612 13.75 -6.23 -13.78
C ARG A 612 15.05 -7.02 -13.89
N ARG A 613 15.24 -7.66 -15.05
CA ARG A 613 16.40 -8.52 -15.36
C ARG A 613 16.62 -9.65 -14.35
N HIS A 614 15.55 -10.05 -13.64
CA HIS A 614 15.59 -11.08 -12.63
C HIS A 614 15.73 -12.47 -13.27
N ARG A 615 16.63 -13.29 -12.73
CA ARG A 615 16.82 -14.69 -13.12
C ARG A 615 16.12 -15.60 -12.11
N SER A 616 15.22 -16.46 -12.57
CA SER A 616 14.58 -17.47 -11.70
C SER A 616 14.55 -18.80 -12.44
N HIS A 617 15.34 -19.77 -12.00
CA HIS A 617 15.36 -21.09 -12.65
C HIS A 617 15.43 -22.29 -11.72
N ARG A 618 14.88 -23.41 -12.20
CA ARG A 618 14.87 -24.71 -11.53
C ARG A 618 14.33 -24.71 -10.10
N ASN A 619 13.52 -23.71 -9.74
CA ASN A 619 12.81 -23.75 -8.47
C ASN A 619 11.81 -24.91 -8.51
N GLU A 620 11.67 -25.60 -7.39
CA GLU A 620 10.62 -26.61 -7.16
C GLU A 620 9.29 -25.94 -6.74
N ALA A 621 9.02 -24.75 -7.28
CA ALA A 621 7.74 -24.04 -7.28
C ALA A 621 7.77 -22.91 -8.34
N PHE A 622 6.80 -21.98 -8.29
CA PHE A 622 6.63 -20.87 -9.22
C PHE A 622 7.88 -19.99 -9.38
N GLY A 623 8.08 -19.41 -10.56
CA GLY A 623 9.24 -18.55 -10.82
C GLY A 623 9.17 -17.21 -10.10
N ILE A 624 8.09 -16.45 -10.35
CA ILE A 624 7.70 -15.21 -9.66
C ILE A 624 6.19 -15.24 -9.43
N TRP A 625 5.73 -14.87 -8.22
CA TRP A 625 4.33 -14.84 -7.81
C TRP A 625 4.01 -13.48 -7.15
N LEU A 626 3.01 -12.78 -7.70
CA LEU A 626 2.44 -11.56 -7.13
C LEU A 626 1.01 -11.83 -6.66
N ASP A 627 0.78 -11.80 -5.35
CA ASP A 627 -0.46 -12.23 -4.70
C ASP A 627 -1.16 -11.06 -3.95
N HIS A 628 -2.47 -11.17 -3.79
CA HIS A 628 -3.36 -10.37 -2.94
C HIS A 628 -3.07 -8.86 -2.89
N ARG A 629 -3.90 -8.09 -3.61
CA ARG A 629 -3.87 -6.61 -3.68
C ARG A 629 -2.59 -6.01 -4.28
N CYS A 630 -1.95 -6.72 -5.19
CA CYS A 630 -0.87 -6.16 -5.99
C CYS A 630 -1.40 -5.09 -6.98
N LEU A 631 -0.69 -3.96 -7.09
CA LEU A 631 -1.15 -2.72 -7.73
C LEU A 631 0.02 -1.96 -8.37
N ARG A 632 -0.10 -1.52 -9.63
CA ARG A 632 0.90 -0.69 -10.33
C ARG A 632 2.32 -1.29 -10.38
N ASN A 633 2.44 -2.62 -10.49
CA ASN A 633 3.75 -3.28 -10.58
C ASN A 633 4.20 -3.52 -12.04
N ARG A 634 5.51 -3.64 -12.24
CA ARG A 634 6.14 -3.99 -13.53
C ARG A 634 7.12 -5.16 -13.38
N VAL A 635 7.03 -6.15 -14.25
CA VAL A 635 7.94 -7.32 -14.33
C VAL A 635 8.54 -7.35 -15.73
N THR A 636 9.82 -7.03 -15.88
CA THR A 636 10.42 -6.74 -17.19
C THR A 636 11.82 -7.31 -17.43
N GLN A 637 12.10 -7.74 -18.66
CA GLN A 637 13.42 -8.28 -19.05
C GLN A 637 13.88 -9.51 -18.23
N CYS A 638 12.99 -10.19 -17.53
CA CYS A 638 13.33 -11.33 -16.67
C CYS A 638 13.53 -12.63 -17.46
N VAL A 639 14.30 -13.57 -16.90
CA VAL A 639 14.58 -14.90 -17.48
C VAL A 639 14.09 -15.97 -16.51
N LEU A 640 12.96 -16.61 -16.86
CA LEU A 640 12.21 -17.51 -15.99
C LEU A 640 12.19 -18.93 -16.62
N THR A 641 13.03 -19.86 -16.15
CA THR A 641 13.24 -21.13 -16.87
C THR A 641 13.23 -22.37 -15.99
N GLU A 642 12.66 -23.49 -16.45
CA GLU A 642 12.70 -24.78 -15.72
C GLU A 642 12.04 -24.77 -14.32
N ASN A 643 11.30 -23.72 -13.96
CA ASN A 643 10.53 -23.66 -12.70
C ASN A 643 9.35 -24.65 -12.73
N ARG A 644 8.88 -25.11 -11.56
CA ARG A 644 7.79 -26.08 -11.44
C ARG A 644 6.49 -25.41 -11.01
N GLY A 645 5.45 -25.50 -11.81
CA GLY A 645 4.35 -24.54 -11.82
C GLY A 645 4.61 -23.45 -12.87
N ALA A 646 3.88 -22.34 -12.79
CA ALA A 646 4.00 -21.26 -13.76
C ALA A 646 5.32 -20.48 -13.66
N GLY A 647 5.80 -19.97 -14.78
CA GLY A 647 6.97 -19.09 -14.84
C GLY A 647 6.72 -17.76 -14.13
N PHE A 648 5.61 -17.11 -14.46
CA PHE A 648 5.05 -15.96 -13.75
C PHE A 648 3.60 -16.23 -13.34
N PHE A 649 3.21 -15.78 -12.13
CA PHE A 649 1.89 -15.98 -11.54
C PHE A 649 1.35 -14.68 -10.91
N PHE A 650 0.12 -14.28 -11.28
CA PHE A 650 -0.62 -13.14 -10.70
C PHE A 650 -1.94 -13.59 -10.05
N GLU A 651 -2.22 -13.11 -8.82
CA GLU A 651 -3.35 -13.59 -8.00
C GLU A 651 -4.08 -12.47 -7.22
N VAL A 652 -5.42 -12.55 -7.16
CA VAL A 652 -6.36 -11.74 -6.32
C VAL A 652 -5.98 -10.26 -6.25
N SER A 653 -5.91 -9.61 -7.41
CA SER A 653 -5.31 -8.30 -7.55
C SER A 653 -6.03 -7.42 -8.56
N ALA A 654 -6.17 -6.15 -8.23
CA ALA A 654 -6.90 -5.18 -9.04
C ALA A 654 -6.07 -4.67 -10.24
N GLY A 655 -4.74 -4.78 -10.17
CA GLY A 655 -3.87 -4.14 -11.14
C GLY A 655 -3.96 -2.60 -11.09
N PRO A 656 -3.38 -1.89 -12.08
CA PRO A 656 -2.74 -2.43 -13.27
C PRO A 656 -1.45 -3.21 -12.95
N LEU A 657 -1.09 -4.12 -13.84
CA LEU A 657 0.17 -4.87 -13.83
C LEU A 657 0.74 -4.86 -15.25
N LEU A 658 2.04 -4.63 -15.40
CA LEU A 658 2.75 -4.80 -16.67
C LEU A 658 3.76 -5.96 -16.57
N VAL A 659 3.69 -6.90 -17.50
CA VAL A 659 4.64 -8.01 -17.63
C VAL A 659 5.19 -7.95 -19.06
N ASP A 660 6.35 -7.30 -19.22
CA ASP A 660 6.88 -6.90 -20.52
C ASP A 660 8.28 -7.43 -20.85
N ASN A 661 8.53 -7.82 -22.10
CA ASN A 661 9.87 -8.13 -22.61
C ASN A 661 10.60 -9.31 -21.91
N ASN A 662 9.87 -10.25 -21.28
CA ASN A 662 10.46 -11.37 -20.53
C ASN A 662 10.69 -12.62 -21.42
N VAL A 663 11.58 -13.52 -20.97
CA VAL A 663 11.84 -14.84 -21.57
C VAL A 663 11.43 -15.94 -20.58
N ILE A 664 10.45 -16.75 -20.94
CA ILE A 664 9.86 -17.80 -20.08
C ILE A 664 9.92 -19.15 -20.79
N LEU A 665 10.61 -20.14 -20.21
CA LEU A 665 10.94 -21.39 -20.92
C LEU A 665 10.79 -22.64 -20.06
N ARG A 666 10.31 -23.74 -20.65
CA ARG A 666 10.48 -25.10 -20.10
C ARG A 666 9.91 -25.28 -18.69
N THR A 667 8.83 -24.57 -18.38
CA THR A 667 8.13 -24.67 -17.11
C THR A 667 7.51 -26.06 -16.93
N ARG A 668 7.69 -26.66 -15.75
CA ARG A 668 7.40 -28.06 -15.45
C ARG A 668 6.06 -28.19 -14.72
N ASN A 669 5.29 -29.24 -14.98
CA ASN A 669 4.07 -29.50 -14.20
C ASN A 669 4.38 -29.81 -12.72
N ALA A 670 3.50 -29.35 -11.83
CA ALA A 670 3.50 -29.67 -10.41
C ALA A 670 2.34 -30.64 -10.06
N PRO A 671 2.41 -31.36 -8.93
CA PRO A 671 1.29 -32.19 -8.47
C PRO A 671 0.06 -31.36 -8.07
N ARG A 672 -1.12 -31.98 -8.16
CA ARG A 672 -2.41 -31.47 -7.62
C ARG A 672 -2.86 -30.07 -8.12
N GLY A 673 -2.57 -29.73 -9.37
CA GLY A 673 -3.30 -28.66 -10.08
C GLY A 673 -2.67 -27.26 -10.03
N ALA A 674 -1.42 -27.14 -9.58
CA ALA A 674 -0.54 -26.09 -10.06
C ALA A 674 0.07 -26.55 -11.41
N TRP A 675 -0.21 -25.82 -12.48
CA TRP A 675 0.10 -26.25 -13.85
C TRP A 675 1.38 -25.56 -14.37
N GLY A 676 2.04 -26.16 -15.36
CA GLY A 676 3.28 -25.67 -15.94
C GLY A 676 3.08 -24.61 -17.03
N GLU A 677 2.30 -23.55 -16.78
CA GLU A 677 2.15 -22.46 -17.75
C GLU A 677 3.44 -21.62 -17.89
N GLY A 678 3.55 -20.83 -18.96
CA GLY A 678 4.49 -19.71 -19.00
C GLY A 678 4.03 -18.58 -18.08
N ILE A 679 2.83 -18.06 -18.35
CA ILE A 679 2.14 -17.03 -17.58
C ILE A 679 0.79 -17.59 -17.08
N TYR A 680 0.56 -17.54 -15.78
CA TYR A 680 -0.72 -17.88 -15.14
C TYR A 680 -1.29 -16.68 -14.39
N SER A 681 -2.61 -16.49 -14.46
CA SER A 681 -3.30 -15.35 -13.83
C SER A 681 -4.69 -15.76 -13.38
N HIS A 682 -5.07 -15.48 -12.13
CA HIS A 682 -6.47 -15.56 -11.72
C HIS A 682 -6.88 -14.59 -10.62
N ASP A 683 -8.19 -14.28 -10.59
CA ASP A 683 -8.75 -13.23 -9.75
C ASP A 683 -8.03 -11.87 -9.96
N GLY A 684 -7.47 -11.70 -11.15
CA GLY A 684 -6.49 -10.68 -11.52
C GLY A 684 -7.01 -9.79 -12.65
N ASN A 685 -6.87 -8.47 -12.49
CA ASN A 685 -7.51 -7.48 -13.34
C ASN A 685 -6.49 -6.49 -13.90
N HIS A 686 -6.80 -5.88 -15.04
CA HIS A 686 -5.97 -4.85 -15.70
C HIS A 686 -4.48 -5.23 -15.88
N ALA A 687 -4.19 -6.53 -16.09
CA ALA A 687 -2.85 -7.02 -16.37
C ALA A 687 -2.52 -7.02 -17.87
N PHE A 688 -1.34 -6.53 -18.20
CA PHE A 688 -0.82 -6.38 -19.55
C PHE A 688 0.38 -7.31 -19.76
N TYR A 689 0.16 -8.43 -20.46
CA TYR A 689 1.17 -9.40 -20.82
C TYR A 689 1.66 -9.10 -22.24
N ILE A 690 2.77 -8.37 -22.35
CA ILE A 690 3.22 -7.73 -23.60
C ILE A 690 4.64 -8.16 -23.98
N ASN A 691 4.93 -8.39 -25.26
CA ASN A 691 6.30 -8.66 -25.73
C ASN A 691 7.02 -9.83 -24.99
N ASN A 692 6.35 -10.87 -24.51
CA ASN A 692 7.05 -11.98 -23.85
C ASN A 692 7.38 -13.10 -24.85
N TYR A 693 8.57 -13.69 -24.76
CA TYR A 693 8.90 -14.94 -25.47
C TYR A 693 8.68 -16.12 -24.53
N ILE A 694 7.69 -16.94 -24.84
CA ILE A 694 7.20 -18.02 -23.99
C ILE A 694 7.29 -19.32 -24.80
N ALA A 695 8.07 -20.31 -24.35
CA ALA A 695 8.23 -21.54 -25.12
C ALA A 695 8.43 -22.83 -24.31
N ASP A 696 8.02 -23.95 -24.89
CA ASP A 696 8.24 -25.31 -24.37
C ASP A 696 7.64 -25.52 -22.96
N CYS A 697 6.55 -24.81 -22.65
CA CYS A 697 5.85 -24.86 -21.36
C CYS A 697 4.97 -26.11 -21.23
N ALA A 698 4.95 -26.74 -20.06
CA ALA A 698 4.25 -28.02 -19.85
C ALA A 698 2.70 -27.93 -19.80
N THR A 699 2.10 -26.74 -19.84
CA THR A 699 0.69 -26.55 -20.25
C THR A 699 0.52 -25.46 -21.32
N TYR A 700 0.09 -24.25 -20.96
CA TYR A 700 -0.15 -23.14 -21.88
C TYR A 700 1.01 -22.15 -21.91
N GLY A 701 1.12 -21.36 -22.98
CA GLY A 701 1.94 -20.16 -22.98
C GLY A 701 1.39 -19.12 -22.00
N VAL A 702 0.13 -18.74 -22.18
CA VAL A 702 -0.59 -17.81 -21.30
C VAL A 702 -1.95 -18.38 -20.91
N ARG A 703 -2.31 -18.32 -19.62
CA ARG A 703 -3.62 -18.71 -19.11
C ARG A 703 -4.18 -17.70 -18.12
N ILE A 704 -5.37 -17.17 -18.44
CA ILE A 704 -6.14 -16.26 -17.60
C ILE A 704 -7.43 -16.96 -17.18
N ARG A 705 -7.74 -16.97 -15.88
CA ARG A 705 -8.85 -17.75 -15.30
C ARG A 705 -9.53 -17.00 -14.15
N ASN A 706 -10.83 -17.15 -13.94
CA ASN A 706 -11.54 -16.57 -12.80
C ASN A 706 -11.99 -17.65 -11.81
N LEU A 707 -11.77 -17.47 -10.50
CA LEU A 707 -12.22 -18.42 -9.48
C LEU A 707 -13.56 -17.94 -8.90
N PHE A 708 -14.64 -18.11 -9.65
CA PHE A 708 -15.95 -17.52 -9.38
C PHE A 708 -16.53 -17.76 -7.96
N SER A 709 -16.14 -18.81 -7.25
CA SER A 709 -16.54 -19.07 -5.86
C SER A 709 -15.77 -18.24 -4.80
N ARG A 710 -14.70 -17.54 -5.18
CA ARG A 710 -13.82 -16.80 -4.30
C ARG A 710 -14.35 -15.39 -4.01
N THR A 711 -14.02 -14.89 -2.82
CA THR A 711 -14.26 -13.50 -2.41
C THR A 711 -12.98 -12.87 -1.85
N ALA A 712 -12.85 -11.55 -1.99
CA ALA A 712 -11.81 -10.73 -1.41
C ALA A 712 -12.46 -9.53 -0.70
N GLY A 713 -12.13 -9.31 0.58
CA GLY A 713 -12.75 -8.25 1.38
C GLY A 713 -14.28 -8.36 1.51
N GLY A 714 -14.84 -9.57 1.40
CA GLY A 714 -16.29 -9.82 1.41
C GLY A 714 -17.02 -9.59 0.07
N LYS A 715 -16.32 -9.15 -0.98
CA LYS A 715 -16.86 -9.02 -2.35
C LYS A 715 -16.40 -10.17 -3.25
N PRO A 716 -17.19 -10.66 -4.21
CA PRO A 716 -16.73 -11.65 -5.18
C PRO A 716 -15.52 -11.16 -5.99
N THR A 717 -14.59 -12.04 -6.34
CA THR A 717 -13.44 -11.71 -7.20
C THR A 717 -13.86 -11.50 -8.66
N THR A 718 -13.04 -10.76 -9.41
CA THR A 718 -13.16 -10.55 -10.85
C THR A 718 -11.83 -10.86 -11.53
N THR A 719 -11.86 -11.20 -12.82
CA THR A 719 -10.67 -11.37 -13.66
C THR A 719 -10.91 -10.70 -15.01
N SER A 720 -10.93 -9.37 -15.02
CA SER A 720 -11.46 -8.57 -16.15
C SER A 720 -10.42 -7.58 -16.70
N HIS A 721 -10.60 -7.15 -17.95
CA HIS A 721 -9.78 -6.14 -18.64
C HIS A 721 -8.29 -6.48 -18.82
N ASN A 722 -7.93 -7.77 -18.88
CA ASN A 722 -6.54 -8.18 -19.13
C ASN A 722 -6.21 -8.17 -20.64
N ARG A 723 -4.92 -8.07 -20.99
CA ARG A 723 -4.41 -8.00 -22.36
C ARG A 723 -3.22 -8.94 -22.57
N VAL A 724 -3.24 -9.71 -23.66
CA VAL A 724 -2.16 -10.61 -24.09
C VAL A 724 -1.70 -10.19 -25.49
N TRP A 725 -0.70 -9.30 -25.56
CA TRP A 725 -0.35 -8.58 -26.80
C TRP A 725 1.09 -8.79 -27.28
N ASN A 726 1.28 -9.04 -28.58
CA ASN A 726 2.61 -9.11 -29.22
C ASN A 726 3.61 -10.08 -28.54
N ASN A 727 3.10 -11.14 -27.89
CA ASN A 727 3.93 -12.19 -27.33
C ASN A 727 4.34 -13.18 -28.43
N ILE A 728 5.46 -13.87 -28.26
CA ILE A 728 5.87 -14.98 -29.10
C ILE A 728 5.67 -16.25 -28.27
N VAL A 729 4.71 -17.10 -28.66
CA VAL A 729 4.32 -18.29 -27.90
C VAL A 729 4.59 -19.54 -28.74
N ALA A 730 5.48 -20.43 -28.29
CA ALA A 730 5.96 -21.56 -29.09
C ALA A 730 5.97 -22.90 -28.37
N ASP A 731 5.42 -23.93 -29.01
CA ASP A 731 5.61 -25.35 -28.68
C ASP A 731 5.09 -25.79 -27.29
N CYS A 732 4.32 -24.94 -26.60
CA CYS A 732 3.65 -25.25 -25.34
C CYS A 732 2.74 -26.48 -25.47
N ALA A 733 2.71 -27.33 -24.44
CA ALA A 733 2.19 -28.69 -24.55
C ALA A 733 0.67 -28.82 -24.68
N THR A 734 -0.12 -27.88 -24.12
CA THR A 734 -1.59 -27.90 -24.13
C THR A 734 -2.21 -26.93 -25.13
N GLY A 735 -1.59 -25.77 -25.35
CA GLY A 735 -2.10 -24.73 -26.25
C GLY A 735 -1.32 -23.42 -26.09
N ALA A 736 -1.60 -22.44 -26.94
CA ALA A 736 -0.90 -21.15 -26.89
C ALA A 736 -1.49 -20.22 -25.81
N ILE A 737 -2.78 -19.90 -25.92
CA ILE A 737 -3.49 -18.94 -25.07
C ILE A 737 -4.79 -19.57 -24.56
N SER A 738 -5.06 -19.43 -23.27
CA SER A 738 -6.35 -19.72 -22.66
C SER A 738 -6.88 -18.48 -21.93
N LEU A 739 -8.13 -18.10 -22.23
CA LEU A 739 -8.83 -16.98 -21.59
C LEU A 739 -10.13 -17.45 -20.96
N ASN A 740 -10.72 -16.61 -20.10
CA ASN A 740 -12.13 -16.71 -19.79
C ASN A 740 -12.97 -16.22 -20.98
N PRO A 741 -14.19 -16.76 -21.18
CA PRO A 741 -15.18 -16.11 -22.04
C PRO A 741 -15.62 -14.76 -21.45
N ASP A 742 -16.18 -13.90 -22.30
CA ASP A 742 -16.68 -12.57 -21.93
C ASP A 742 -18.00 -12.72 -21.15
N VAL A 743 -17.90 -12.83 -19.82
CA VAL A 743 -19.02 -13.09 -18.89
C VAL A 743 -18.93 -12.21 -17.65
N PRO A 744 -20.02 -11.99 -16.90
CA PRO A 744 -19.99 -11.19 -15.68
C PRO A 744 -18.91 -11.67 -14.69
N ARG A 745 -18.06 -10.73 -14.24
CA ARG A 745 -16.82 -10.92 -13.44
C ARG A 745 -15.60 -11.46 -14.19
N ALA A 746 -15.64 -11.64 -15.51
CA ALA A 746 -14.50 -12.02 -16.34
C ALA A 746 -14.50 -11.29 -17.69
N GLU A 747 -15.00 -10.05 -17.69
CA GLU A 747 -15.27 -9.24 -18.87
C GLU A 747 -13.98 -8.79 -19.58
N ASP A 748 -14.08 -8.63 -20.90
CA ASP A 748 -13.10 -7.90 -21.73
C ASP A 748 -11.64 -8.38 -21.56
N ASN A 749 -11.44 -9.70 -21.56
CA ASN A 749 -10.10 -10.30 -21.68
C ASN A 749 -9.76 -10.51 -23.16
N ARG A 750 -8.67 -9.91 -23.66
CA ARG A 750 -8.33 -9.92 -25.11
C ARG A 750 -6.89 -10.37 -25.37
N ALA A 751 -6.70 -11.09 -26.47
CA ALA A 751 -5.39 -11.32 -27.10
C ALA A 751 -5.29 -10.46 -28.38
N ASP A 752 -4.08 -10.15 -28.85
CA ASP A 752 -3.88 -9.47 -30.14
C ASP A 752 -2.40 -9.52 -30.60
N ALA A 753 -2.16 -9.48 -31.91
CA ALA A 753 -0.84 -9.38 -32.53
C ALA A 753 0.23 -10.39 -32.05
N ASN A 754 -0.14 -11.50 -31.42
CA ASN A 754 0.80 -12.51 -30.93
C ASN A 754 1.34 -13.35 -32.10
N VAL A 755 2.60 -13.81 -32.00
CA VAL A 755 3.20 -14.76 -32.95
C VAL A 755 3.21 -16.14 -32.32
N MET A 756 2.59 -17.13 -32.96
CA MET A 756 2.33 -18.42 -32.33
C MET A 756 2.82 -19.62 -33.15
N TRP A 757 3.35 -20.63 -32.46
CA TRP A 757 3.87 -21.85 -33.08
C TRP A 757 3.55 -23.08 -32.21
N ASN A 758 3.32 -24.23 -32.84
CA ASN A 758 3.03 -25.47 -32.12
C ASN A 758 3.72 -26.71 -32.73
N GLY A 759 4.94 -26.56 -33.25
CA GLY A 759 5.73 -27.67 -33.78
C GLY A 759 5.18 -28.29 -35.07
N GLY A 760 4.36 -27.55 -35.82
CA GLY A 760 3.58 -28.09 -36.94
C GLY A 760 2.29 -28.84 -36.53
N ARG A 761 1.97 -28.89 -35.24
CA ARG A 761 0.64 -29.31 -34.74
C ARG A 761 -0.37 -28.18 -34.93
N GLU A 762 -1.65 -28.54 -34.84
CA GLU A 762 -2.77 -27.58 -34.79
C GLU A 762 -2.59 -26.56 -33.65
N LEU A 763 -2.92 -25.30 -33.91
CA LEU A 763 -2.77 -24.22 -32.93
C LEU A 763 -4.03 -24.11 -32.05
N VAL A 764 -3.92 -24.63 -30.83
CA VAL A 764 -5.03 -24.70 -29.87
C VAL A 764 -5.12 -23.44 -28.99
N PHE A 765 -6.31 -22.86 -28.95
CA PHE A 765 -6.76 -21.85 -27.99
C PHE A 765 -7.86 -22.45 -27.11
N SER A 766 -8.07 -21.91 -25.90
CA SER A 766 -9.10 -22.43 -24.99
C SER A 766 -9.91 -21.34 -24.28
N LEU A 767 -11.23 -21.53 -24.23
CA LEU A 767 -12.14 -20.83 -23.32
C LEU A 767 -12.35 -21.67 -22.05
N ASP A 768 -11.86 -21.21 -20.90
CA ASP A 768 -12.00 -21.85 -19.58
C ASP A 768 -13.00 -21.02 -18.75
N PRO A 769 -14.29 -21.40 -18.64
CA PRO A 769 -15.27 -20.71 -17.78
C PRO A 769 -15.03 -20.92 -16.27
N GLY A 770 -14.03 -21.69 -15.85
CA GLY A 770 -13.76 -21.92 -14.44
C GLY A 770 -14.82 -22.80 -13.76
N GLY A 771 -15.28 -22.38 -12.57
CA GLY A 771 -16.22 -23.12 -11.72
C GLY A 771 -17.62 -22.50 -11.65
N THR A 772 -18.16 -22.03 -12.75
CA THR A 772 -19.43 -21.28 -12.82
C THR A 772 -20.70 -22.12 -12.69
N LYS A 773 -21.73 -21.48 -12.12
CA LYS A 773 -23.16 -21.68 -12.42
C LYS A 773 -23.80 -20.29 -12.55
N ILE A 774 -23.70 -19.71 -13.74
CA ILE A 774 -24.10 -18.34 -14.09
C ILE A 774 -24.58 -18.41 -15.55
N ALA A 775 -25.43 -17.47 -16.00
CA ALA A 775 -26.13 -17.42 -17.30
C ALA A 775 -25.30 -17.50 -18.61
N TRP A 776 -24.02 -17.88 -18.53
CA TRP A 776 -23.25 -18.47 -19.62
C TRP A 776 -23.93 -19.71 -20.22
N GLU A 777 -24.73 -20.43 -19.42
CA GLU A 777 -25.60 -21.56 -19.84
C GLU A 777 -26.58 -21.16 -20.98
N ASP A 778 -27.00 -19.88 -21.04
CA ASP A 778 -27.86 -19.34 -22.11
C ASP A 778 -27.08 -18.83 -23.34
N HIS A 779 -25.75 -18.75 -23.27
CA HIS A 779 -24.91 -18.21 -24.35
C HIS A 779 -24.47 -19.33 -25.33
N PRO A 780 -24.45 -19.12 -26.66
CA PRO A 780 -24.14 -20.18 -27.63
C PRO A 780 -22.78 -20.86 -27.41
N ALA A 781 -21.75 -20.08 -27.05
CA ALA A 781 -20.43 -20.65 -26.73
C ALA A 781 -20.39 -21.37 -25.37
N GLY A 782 -21.34 -21.12 -24.46
CA GLY A 782 -21.50 -21.88 -23.21
C GLY A 782 -22.24 -23.18 -23.41
N GLN A 783 -23.30 -23.18 -24.22
CA GLN A 783 -23.97 -24.40 -24.69
C GLN A 783 -22.99 -25.32 -25.43
N ALA A 784 -22.05 -24.76 -26.19
CA ALA A 784 -20.94 -25.50 -26.80
C ALA A 784 -19.92 -26.07 -25.79
N VAL A 785 -19.68 -25.42 -24.65
CA VAL A 785 -18.87 -26.00 -23.55
C VAL A 785 -19.61 -27.19 -22.91
N GLU A 786 -20.88 -27.01 -22.57
CA GLU A 786 -21.67 -28.06 -21.91
C GLU A 786 -21.89 -29.29 -22.79
N ALA A 787 -22.18 -29.09 -24.08
CA ALA A 787 -22.32 -30.18 -25.05
C ALA A 787 -21.04 -31.03 -25.21
N ASN A 788 -19.87 -30.45 -24.96
CA ASN A 788 -18.58 -31.15 -24.96
C ASN A 788 -18.26 -31.86 -23.62
N GLY A 789 -19.13 -31.76 -22.61
CA GLY A 789 -19.04 -32.50 -21.35
C GLY A 789 -17.81 -32.18 -20.49
N ARG A 790 -17.13 -31.07 -20.77
CA ARG A 790 -15.90 -30.62 -20.13
C ARG A 790 -15.97 -29.11 -19.95
N GLY A 791 -15.59 -28.58 -18.79
CA GLY A 791 -15.59 -27.14 -18.50
C GLY A 791 -14.49 -26.33 -19.21
N ARG A 792 -14.28 -26.61 -20.50
CA ARG A 792 -13.33 -25.95 -21.41
C ARG A 792 -13.78 -26.21 -22.85
N LEU A 793 -13.86 -25.16 -23.68
CA LEU A 793 -13.99 -25.29 -25.13
C LEU A 793 -12.63 -25.01 -25.76
N ASP A 794 -12.13 -25.95 -26.55
CA ASP A 794 -10.91 -25.79 -27.34
C ASP A 794 -11.27 -25.39 -28.77
N LEU A 795 -10.51 -24.45 -29.33
CA LEU A 795 -10.71 -23.88 -30.65
C LEU A 795 -9.39 -23.87 -31.43
N ASP A 796 -9.49 -24.06 -32.74
CA ASP A 796 -8.44 -23.76 -33.69
C ASP A 796 -8.30 -22.24 -33.87
N ALA A 797 -7.21 -21.78 -34.48
CA ALA A 797 -7.00 -20.34 -34.74
C ALA A 797 -8.15 -19.69 -35.55
N ASP A 798 -8.73 -20.45 -36.48
CA ASP A 798 -9.67 -19.98 -37.48
C ASP A 798 -11.10 -19.91 -36.86
N GLY A 799 -11.46 -20.88 -36.03
CA GLY A 799 -12.63 -20.84 -35.14
C GLY A 799 -12.52 -19.85 -33.98
N TRP A 800 -11.33 -19.64 -33.41
CA TRP A 800 -11.08 -18.63 -32.38
C TRP A 800 -11.36 -17.22 -32.90
N ASN A 801 -10.78 -16.87 -34.06
CA ASN A 801 -10.97 -15.57 -34.71
C ASN A 801 -12.43 -15.33 -35.10
N ARG A 802 -13.12 -16.34 -35.68
CA ARG A 802 -14.53 -16.21 -36.11
C ARG A 802 -15.54 -16.26 -34.95
N GLY A 803 -15.25 -17.01 -33.90
CA GLY A 803 -16.23 -17.39 -32.89
C GLY A 803 -16.18 -16.60 -31.58
N THR A 804 -15.13 -15.80 -31.35
CA THR A 804 -14.94 -15.13 -30.04
C THR A 804 -14.85 -13.61 -30.10
N GLY A 805 -14.30 -13.02 -31.17
CA GLY A 805 -13.94 -11.60 -31.19
C GLY A 805 -12.83 -11.20 -30.19
N ASN A 806 -12.14 -12.18 -29.58
CA ASN A 806 -11.10 -11.96 -28.57
C ASN A 806 -9.69 -11.73 -29.15
N ASP A 807 -9.54 -11.77 -30.47
CA ASP A 807 -8.29 -11.57 -31.21
C ASP A 807 -8.56 -10.84 -32.52
N ALA A 808 -7.67 -9.93 -32.90
CA ALA A 808 -7.82 -9.04 -34.05
C ALA A 808 -6.62 -9.09 -35.03
N GLY A 809 -5.57 -9.84 -34.72
CA GLY A 809 -4.31 -9.72 -35.46
C GLY A 809 -3.19 -10.70 -35.12
N SER A 810 -3.40 -11.68 -34.24
CA SER A 810 -2.36 -12.69 -33.96
C SER A 810 -2.16 -13.66 -35.14
N VAL A 811 -0.93 -14.14 -35.33
CA VAL A 811 -0.47 -14.89 -36.51
C VAL A 811 0.30 -16.14 -36.14
N SER A 812 0.36 -17.15 -37.02
CA SER A 812 1.23 -18.32 -36.83
C SER A 812 2.54 -18.22 -37.60
N ALA A 813 3.67 -18.29 -36.89
CA ALA A 813 5.02 -18.36 -37.46
C ALA A 813 6.02 -18.96 -36.46
N SER A 814 7.03 -19.67 -36.94
CA SER A 814 7.96 -20.42 -36.08
C SER A 814 9.07 -19.56 -35.44
N PRO A 815 9.62 -19.97 -34.27
CA PRO A 815 10.81 -19.31 -33.69
C PRO A 815 12.04 -19.32 -34.61
N ALA A 816 12.10 -20.26 -35.56
CA ALA A 816 13.15 -20.32 -36.57
C ALA A 816 13.03 -19.18 -37.60
N PHE A 817 11.80 -18.82 -38.02
CA PHE A 817 11.53 -17.66 -38.88
C PHE A 817 11.97 -16.34 -38.21
N LEU A 818 11.77 -16.21 -36.90
CA LEU A 818 12.26 -15.08 -36.10
C LEU A 818 13.76 -15.15 -35.77
N GLY A 819 14.43 -16.26 -36.10
CA GLY A 819 15.84 -16.57 -35.80
C GLY A 819 16.16 -16.66 -34.30
N LEU A 820 15.19 -17.08 -33.49
CA LEU A 820 15.32 -17.29 -32.04
C LEU A 820 15.68 -18.75 -31.68
N ALA A 821 15.44 -19.69 -32.59
CA ALA A 821 15.74 -21.11 -32.40
C ALA A 821 17.23 -21.36 -32.10
N GLY A 822 17.51 -22.21 -31.11
CA GLY A 822 18.87 -22.61 -30.72
C GLY A 822 19.67 -21.58 -29.91
N LEU A 823 19.11 -20.40 -29.63
CA LEU A 823 19.76 -19.38 -28.80
C LEU A 823 19.58 -19.67 -27.30
N ALA A 824 20.59 -19.30 -26.49
CA ALA A 824 20.48 -19.27 -25.03
C ALA A 824 19.43 -18.22 -24.57
N PRO A 825 18.76 -18.37 -23.41
CA PRO A 825 17.70 -17.47 -22.96
C PRO A 825 18.09 -15.99 -22.92
N GLU A 826 19.34 -15.70 -22.55
CA GLU A 826 19.92 -14.35 -22.50
C GLU A 826 20.22 -13.80 -23.89
N ALA A 827 20.58 -14.67 -24.84
CA ALA A 827 20.77 -14.30 -26.24
C ALA A 827 19.42 -14.06 -26.94
N ILE A 828 18.38 -14.81 -26.56
CA ILE A 828 16.99 -14.52 -26.94
C ILE A 828 16.59 -13.15 -26.38
N LEU A 829 16.68 -12.93 -25.07
CA LEU A 829 16.35 -11.65 -24.44
C LEU A 829 17.09 -10.47 -25.09
N LYS A 830 18.40 -10.58 -25.29
CA LYS A 830 19.21 -9.56 -25.96
C LYS A 830 18.79 -9.32 -27.42
N ARG A 831 18.44 -10.37 -28.17
CA ARG A 831 17.93 -10.27 -29.54
C ARG A 831 16.54 -9.64 -29.60
N LEU A 832 15.68 -9.95 -28.63
CA LEU A 832 14.34 -9.37 -28.51
C LEU A 832 14.40 -7.88 -28.16
N ILE A 833 15.18 -7.50 -27.14
CA ILE A 833 15.49 -6.09 -26.83
C ILE A 833 16.10 -5.40 -28.06
N SER A 834 17.01 -6.05 -28.80
CA SER A 834 17.58 -5.46 -30.04
C SER A 834 16.61 -5.40 -31.22
N ALA A 835 15.55 -6.22 -31.25
CA ALA A 835 14.57 -6.28 -32.36
C ALA A 835 13.36 -5.37 -32.12
N TRP A 836 12.99 -5.16 -30.86
CA TRP A 836 12.11 -4.05 -30.45
C TRP A 836 12.89 -2.73 -30.31
N GLY A 837 14.23 -2.80 -30.28
CA GLY A 837 15.16 -1.69 -30.13
C GLY A 837 15.17 -1.11 -28.72
N ASP A 838 15.88 0.01 -28.55
CA ASP A 838 15.80 0.84 -27.33
C ASP A 838 14.43 1.54 -27.18
N ALA A 839 13.36 1.04 -27.82
CA ALA A 839 12.01 1.61 -27.85
C ALA A 839 11.15 1.26 -26.60
N ALA A 840 11.80 0.94 -25.49
CA ALA A 840 11.17 0.82 -24.17
C ALA A 840 10.75 2.13 -23.44
N PRO A 841 10.90 3.40 -23.95
CA PRO A 841 10.39 4.58 -23.25
C PRO A 841 8.86 4.68 -23.21
N GLY A 842 8.16 4.04 -24.16
CA GLY A 842 6.71 4.22 -24.42
C GLY A 842 5.82 3.15 -23.78
N LEU A 843 6.04 2.83 -22.50
CA LEU A 843 5.11 2.01 -21.69
C LEU A 843 5.14 2.34 -20.20
N ASP A 844 6.15 3.10 -19.75
CA ASP A 844 6.34 3.63 -18.39
C ASP A 844 5.32 4.72 -18.02
N GLN A 845 4.16 4.66 -18.68
CA GLN A 845 3.44 5.86 -19.08
C GLN A 845 1.90 5.76 -18.91
N ARG A 846 1.32 4.65 -18.42
CA ARG A 846 0.20 4.82 -17.44
C ARG A 846 0.67 5.24 -16.05
N PHE A 847 1.94 5.62 -16.01
CA PHE A 847 2.67 6.40 -15.04
C PHE A 847 3.20 7.73 -15.69
N GLY A 848 2.69 8.19 -16.88
CA GLY A 848 3.19 9.35 -17.69
C GLY A 848 2.89 9.49 -19.25
N GLU A 849 1.73 9.06 -19.77
CA GLU A 849 1.12 8.72 -21.12
C GLU A 849 1.67 7.75 -22.24
N PRO A 850 2.28 8.21 -23.38
CA PRO A 850 2.33 7.50 -24.70
C PRO A 850 3.01 6.10 -24.87
N VAL A 851 2.81 5.51 -26.07
CA VAL A 851 2.79 4.04 -26.35
C VAL A 851 3.75 3.51 -27.46
N LEU A 852 4.22 2.25 -27.32
CA LEU A 852 5.01 1.43 -28.27
C LEU A 852 4.32 1.11 -29.62
N LYS A 853 5.10 0.91 -30.70
CA LYS A 853 4.63 0.33 -31.98
C LYS A 853 5.42 -0.97 -32.32
N PRO A 854 4.78 -2.15 -32.40
CA PRO A 854 5.48 -3.43 -32.47
C PRO A 854 5.64 -4.05 -33.88
N VAL A 855 6.69 -4.88 -34.00
CA VAL A 855 6.91 -6.15 -34.77
C VAL A 855 6.45 -6.30 -36.23
N SER A 856 5.48 -5.53 -36.72
CA SER A 856 5.08 -5.44 -38.14
C SER A 856 6.24 -5.15 -39.11
N ASP A 857 7.28 -4.45 -38.66
CA ASP A 857 8.52 -4.25 -39.42
C ASP A 857 9.41 -5.51 -39.55
N LEU A 858 9.24 -6.53 -38.68
CA LEU A 858 10.02 -7.77 -38.71
C LEU A 858 9.51 -8.78 -39.76
N ILE A 859 8.23 -8.70 -40.14
CA ILE A 859 7.62 -9.54 -41.18
C ILE A 859 7.93 -8.99 -42.59
N SER A 860 8.22 -7.69 -42.72
CA SER A 860 8.05 -6.96 -43.99
C SER A 860 9.34 -6.70 -44.79
N ARG A 861 10.52 -7.16 -44.36
CA ARG A 861 11.79 -6.91 -45.09
C ARG A 861 12.72 -8.13 -45.16
N HIS A 862 12.84 -8.69 -46.36
CA HIS A 862 14.15 -9.16 -46.81
C HIS A 862 15.13 -7.98 -46.84
N ASP A 863 16.37 -8.22 -46.42
CA ASP A 863 17.54 -7.34 -46.52
C ASP A 863 17.82 -6.98 -48.03
N PRO A 864 18.56 -5.91 -48.40
CA PRO A 864 19.58 -5.26 -47.57
C PRO A 864 19.78 -3.73 -47.61
N HIS A 865 20.63 -3.28 -46.67
CA HIS A 865 21.47 -2.05 -46.66
C HIS A 865 21.09 -0.82 -45.81
N ARG A 866 21.33 -0.97 -44.48
CA ARG A 866 22.28 -0.16 -43.66
C ARG A 866 22.25 1.40 -43.64
N ARG A 867 22.20 1.91 -42.39
CA ARG A 867 22.88 3.10 -41.80
C ARG A 867 22.37 4.52 -42.12
N GLY A 868 22.28 5.36 -41.06
CA GLY A 868 22.49 6.82 -41.16
C GLY A 868 21.73 7.65 -40.12
N GLN A 869 22.45 8.36 -39.25
CA GLN A 869 21.88 9.27 -38.23
C GLN A 869 21.54 10.67 -38.78
N VAL A 870 20.44 11.25 -38.25
CA VAL A 870 20.29 12.66 -37.82
C VAL A 870 20.30 13.82 -38.86
N LEU A 871 19.39 14.79 -38.63
CA LEU A 871 19.24 16.12 -39.23
C LEU A 871 19.05 16.22 -40.78
N SER A 872 17.80 16.53 -41.16
CA SER A 872 17.27 16.75 -42.52
C SER A 872 17.23 15.50 -43.43
N GLY A 873 16.07 15.26 -44.04
CA GLY A 873 15.83 14.07 -44.87
C GLY A 873 15.99 14.35 -46.36
N THR A 874 16.92 13.66 -47.03
CA THR A 874 16.98 13.59 -48.50
C THR A 874 16.63 12.17 -48.95
N VAL A 875 15.58 11.98 -49.76
CA VAL A 875 15.16 10.64 -50.21
C VAL A 875 15.76 10.36 -51.58
N ARG A 876 16.62 9.33 -51.72
CA ARG A 876 16.95 8.78 -53.05
C ARG A 876 15.74 8.01 -53.57
N VAL A 877 15.27 8.33 -54.77
CA VAL A 877 14.11 7.66 -55.39
C VAL A 877 14.53 7.12 -56.74
N ALA A 878 14.31 5.83 -56.97
CA ALA A 878 14.34 5.27 -58.33
C ALA A 878 13.10 5.77 -59.10
N PRO A 879 13.11 5.80 -60.45
CA PRO A 879 11.98 6.27 -61.24
C PRO A 879 10.65 5.60 -60.84
N CYS A 880 9.72 6.43 -60.39
CA CYS A 880 8.36 6.12 -60.00
C CYS A 880 7.42 7.14 -60.67
N GLU A 881 6.17 6.76 -60.92
CA GLU A 881 5.29 7.52 -61.83
C GLU A 881 4.32 8.44 -61.08
N VAL A 882 3.98 8.10 -59.83
CA VAL A 882 2.97 8.79 -59.03
C VAL A 882 3.43 8.93 -57.58
N LEU A 883 3.18 10.11 -57.01
CA LEU A 883 3.43 10.51 -55.63
C LEU A 883 2.11 10.99 -55.01
N GLN A 884 1.78 10.50 -53.82
CA GLN A 884 0.59 10.88 -53.06
C GLN A 884 1.02 11.41 -51.69
N VAL A 885 0.47 12.55 -51.28
CA VAL A 885 0.78 13.18 -49.99
C VAL A 885 -0.52 13.44 -49.22
N TRP A 886 -0.50 13.16 -47.92
CA TRP A 886 -1.66 13.30 -47.03
C TRP A 886 -1.27 13.91 -45.67
N ARG A 887 -2.22 14.66 -45.09
CA ARG A 887 -2.16 15.22 -43.74
C ARG A 887 -3.44 14.82 -42.98
N GLY A 888 -3.29 14.40 -41.73
CA GLY A 888 -4.44 14.17 -40.83
C GLY A 888 -5.34 15.41 -40.78
N GLY A 889 -6.60 15.25 -41.19
CA GLY A 889 -7.51 16.36 -41.52
C GLY A 889 -8.26 16.18 -42.85
N GLY A 890 -7.85 15.23 -43.71
CA GLY A 890 -8.71 14.71 -44.78
C GLY A 890 -8.47 15.26 -46.20
N GLN A 891 -7.42 16.06 -46.42
CA GLN A 891 -7.00 16.45 -47.77
C GLN A 891 -5.81 15.62 -48.25
N THR A 892 -5.91 15.16 -49.51
CA THR A 892 -4.95 14.29 -50.20
C THR A 892 -4.66 14.89 -51.56
N VAL A 893 -3.39 15.00 -51.95
CA VAL A 893 -2.99 15.55 -53.26
C VAL A 893 -2.12 14.54 -54.00
N LEU A 894 -2.40 14.37 -55.29
CA LEU A 894 -1.73 13.44 -56.20
C LEU A 894 -0.84 14.19 -57.20
N PHE A 895 0.40 13.76 -57.35
CA PHE A 895 1.39 14.31 -58.28
C PHE A 895 1.89 13.20 -59.21
N ARG A 896 2.04 13.52 -60.50
CA ARG A 896 2.73 12.68 -61.47
C ARG A 896 4.19 13.14 -61.58
N LEU A 897 5.09 12.17 -61.64
CA LEU A 897 6.53 12.38 -61.78
C LEU A 897 6.94 11.98 -63.19
N THR A 898 7.55 12.91 -63.94
CA THR A 898 8.04 12.67 -65.30
C THR A 898 9.43 13.28 -65.46
N GLY A 899 10.45 12.44 -65.37
CA GLY A 899 11.85 12.89 -65.37
C GLY A 899 12.17 13.71 -64.13
N ASP A 900 12.75 14.90 -64.35
CA ASP A 900 13.08 15.92 -63.36
C ASP A 900 11.87 16.80 -62.96
N GLN A 901 10.72 16.65 -63.63
CA GLN A 901 9.54 17.50 -63.47
C GLN A 901 8.46 16.85 -62.59
N VAL A 902 8.00 17.58 -61.56
CA VAL A 902 6.86 17.22 -60.69
C VAL A 902 5.63 18.03 -61.10
N LYS A 903 4.49 17.40 -61.37
CA LYS A 903 3.23 18.10 -61.72
C LYS A 903 2.02 17.51 -60.98
N PRO A 904 1.11 18.32 -60.42
CA PRO A 904 -0.12 17.80 -59.83
C PRO A 904 -0.99 17.13 -60.90
N VAL A 905 -1.73 16.08 -60.53
CA VAL A 905 -2.67 15.38 -61.42
C VAL A 905 -4.02 16.10 -61.39
N PRO A 906 -4.47 16.74 -62.49
CA PRO A 906 -5.74 17.44 -62.49
C PRO A 906 -6.94 16.47 -62.40
N GLY A 907 -7.98 16.87 -61.67
CA GLY A 907 -9.29 16.19 -61.69
C GLY A 907 -9.56 15.14 -60.60
N VAL A 908 -8.56 14.73 -59.81
CA VAL A 908 -8.77 13.78 -58.69
C VAL A 908 -9.41 14.53 -57.51
N ARG A 909 -10.65 14.19 -57.13
CA ARG A 909 -11.30 14.65 -55.89
C ARG A 909 -11.10 13.62 -54.76
N GLY A 910 -11.07 14.11 -53.51
CA GLY A 910 -10.63 13.32 -52.34
C GLY A 910 -11.60 12.22 -51.89
N ASP A 911 -12.86 12.31 -52.29
CA ASP A 911 -13.97 11.43 -51.92
C ASP A 911 -13.80 9.97 -52.40
N VAL A 912 -13.02 9.73 -53.47
CA VAL A 912 -12.77 8.40 -54.05
C VAL A 912 -11.77 7.54 -53.23
N LEU A 913 -11.01 8.14 -52.31
CA LEU A 913 -9.90 7.49 -51.60
C LEU A 913 -10.09 7.43 -50.07
N SER A 914 -11.35 7.47 -49.62
CA SER A 914 -11.73 7.60 -48.20
C SER A 914 -11.94 6.27 -47.46
N GLN A 915 -11.84 5.11 -48.13
CA GLN A 915 -12.00 3.80 -47.50
C GLN A 915 -10.64 3.14 -47.17
N PRO A 916 -10.54 2.38 -46.06
CA PRO A 916 -9.35 1.57 -45.75
C PRO A 916 -9.14 0.48 -46.83
N PRO A 917 -7.91 -0.04 -46.98
CA PRO A 917 -7.59 -0.96 -48.07
C PRO A 917 -8.38 -2.27 -47.96
N LEU A 918 -9.22 -2.51 -48.98
CA LEU A 918 -9.85 -3.82 -49.21
C LEU A 918 -8.79 -4.90 -49.40
N THR A 919 -9.13 -6.14 -49.03
CA THR A 919 -8.30 -7.32 -49.28
C THR A 919 -7.97 -7.47 -50.77
N PRO A 920 -6.76 -7.94 -51.13
CA PRO A 920 -6.28 -7.87 -52.51
C PRO A 920 -6.94 -8.91 -53.42
N THR A 921 -8.07 -8.55 -54.01
CA THR A 921 -8.62 -9.26 -55.18
C THR A 921 -7.80 -8.89 -56.43
N PRO A 922 -7.25 -9.86 -57.20
CA PRO A 922 -6.39 -9.55 -58.34
C PRO A 922 -7.20 -9.09 -59.57
N ALA A 923 -7.58 -7.82 -59.59
CA ALA A 923 -8.22 -7.16 -60.73
C ALA A 923 -7.46 -5.87 -61.10
N PRO A 924 -6.86 -5.77 -62.30
CA PRO A 924 -6.19 -4.55 -62.74
C PRO A 924 -7.21 -3.45 -63.05
N LEU A 925 -7.22 -2.38 -62.25
CA LEU A 925 -8.07 -1.20 -62.46
C LEU A 925 -7.61 -0.43 -63.71
N ALA A 926 -8.32 -0.62 -64.82
CA ALA A 926 -8.11 0.14 -66.05
C ALA A 926 -8.67 1.56 -65.91
N MET A 927 -7.81 2.57 -66.04
CA MET A 927 -8.20 3.99 -66.03
C MET A 927 -8.89 4.37 -67.34
N PRO A 928 -10.08 5.01 -67.32
CA PRO A 928 -10.69 5.55 -68.54
C PRO A 928 -9.84 6.68 -69.14
N ALA A 929 -9.76 6.73 -70.46
CA ALA A 929 -9.26 7.88 -71.21
C ALA A 929 -10.45 8.55 -71.91
N GLY A 930 -10.70 9.84 -71.64
CA GLY A 930 -11.82 10.56 -72.25
C GLY A 930 -12.17 11.90 -71.60
N ASP A 931 -11.54 12.96 -72.09
CA ASP A 931 -12.00 14.35 -72.13
C ASP A 931 -12.39 15.14 -70.87
N GLN A 932 -12.51 16.45 -71.11
CA GLN A 932 -12.64 17.51 -70.12
C GLN A 932 -14.07 18.05 -70.08
N THR A 933 -14.54 18.40 -68.88
CA THR A 933 -15.27 19.66 -68.63
C THR A 933 -15.22 19.95 -67.14
N ALA A 934 -14.99 21.21 -66.76
CA ALA A 934 -14.95 21.63 -65.36
C ALA A 934 -16.04 22.69 -65.12
N THR A 935 -16.91 22.45 -64.13
CA THR A 935 -17.91 23.41 -63.68
C THR A 935 -17.49 23.94 -62.30
N VAL A 936 -17.51 25.27 -62.15
CA VAL A 936 -16.94 26.00 -61.02
C VAL A 936 -17.83 25.91 -59.77
N ALA A 937 -17.19 25.90 -58.60
CA ALA A 937 -17.81 26.26 -57.32
C ALA A 937 -16.87 27.20 -56.56
N GLU A 938 -17.44 28.30 -56.06
CA GLU A 938 -16.82 29.34 -55.22
C GLU A 938 -17.84 29.77 -54.14
N PRO A 939 -17.46 30.52 -53.11
CA PRO A 939 -16.17 30.53 -52.40
C PRO A 939 -16.36 30.34 -50.88
N GLY A 940 -15.38 29.76 -50.18
CA GLY A 940 -15.45 29.61 -48.71
C GLY A 940 -14.11 29.25 -48.10
N ASP A 941 -13.62 28.05 -48.36
CA ASP A 941 -12.32 27.59 -47.86
C ASP A 941 -11.16 28.18 -48.67
N ARG A 942 -10.17 28.76 -47.98
CA ARG A 942 -8.89 29.12 -48.57
C ARG A 942 -8.08 27.86 -48.86
N VAL A 943 -8.28 27.28 -50.04
CA VAL A 943 -7.48 26.17 -50.56
C VAL A 943 -6.04 26.65 -50.80
N LEU A 944 -5.18 26.45 -49.80
CA LEU A 944 -3.73 26.67 -49.88
C LEU A 944 -3.07 25.55 -50.70
N LEU A 945 -3.37 25.51 -51.99
CA LEU A 945 -2.63 24.70 -52.98
C LEU A 945 -1.30 25.38 -53.35
N SER A 946 -0.45 25.61 -52.36
CA SER A 946 0.96 25.89 -52.57
C SER A 946 1.74 24.57 -52.65
N THR A 947 2.45 24.37 -53.74
CA THR A 947 3.32 23.20 -53.93
C THR A 947 4.39 23.16 -52.85
N LEU A 948 4.51 22.05 -52.12
CA LEU A 948 5.74 21.74 -51.37
C LEU A 948 6.92 21.78 -52.36
N PRO A 949 7.97 22.58 -52.13
CA PRO A 949 9.15 22.59 -53.00
C PRO A 949 9.78 21.19 -53.05
N ALA A 950 9.61 20.54 -54.20
CA ALA A 950 9.98 19.16 -54.45
C ALA A 950 10.93 19.11 -55.66
N VAL A 951 12.23 19.06 -55.39
CA VAL A 951 13.28 19.10 -56.43
C VAL A 951 13.87 17.71 -56.61
N ILE A 952 13.99 17.27 -57.87
CA ILE A 952 14.68 16.04 -58.25
C ILE A 952 16.02 16.40 -58.90
N ALA A 953 17.12 16.03 -58.25
CA ALA A 953 18.49 16.17 -58.77
C ALA A 953 19.32 14.93 -58.37
N ASP A 954 20.21 14.44 -59.24
CA ASP A 954 21.11 13.30 -58.99
C ASP A 954 20.45 12.02 -58.40
N GLY A 955 19.18 11.77 -58.78
CA GLY A 955 18.36 10.67 -58.27
C GLY A 955 17.90 10.85 -56.81
N LYS A 956 17.89 12.08 -56.31
CA LYS A 956 17.37 12.47 -54.99
C LYS A 956 16.15 13.39 -55.15
N LEU A 957 15.07 13.04 -54.49
CA LEU A 957 13.93 13.92 -54.23
C LEU A 957 14.17 14.62 -52.88
N THR A 958 14.30 15.95 -52.94
CA THR A 958 14.32 16.80 -51.76
C THR A 958 12.96 17.48 -51.64
N ILE A 959 12.23 17.21 -50.56
CA ILE A 959 10.97 17.87 -50.22
C ILE A 959 11.26 18.85 -49.08
N THR A 960 11.14 20.15 -49.34
CA THR A 960 11.32 21.19 -48.31
C THR A 960 9.97 21.52 -47.69
N ALA A 961 9.88 21.44 -46.35
CA ALA A 961 8.73 21.95 -45.63
C ALA A 961 8.72 23.50 -45.67
N PRO A 962 7.56 24.16 -45.90
CA PRO A 962 7.41 25.59 -45.69
C PRO A 962 7.85 26.03 -44.29
N ALA A 963 8.30 27.29 -44.14
CA ALA A 963 8.77 27.82 -42.86
C ALA A 963 7.67 27.90 -41.77
N ASP A 964 6.42 27.84 -42.18
CA ASP A 964 5.18 27.82 -41.40
C ASP A 964 4.57 26.41 -41.24
N ALA A 965 5.27 25.35 -41.69
CA ALA A 965 4.77 23.97 -41.60
C ALA A 965 4.64 23.50 -40.14
N ALA A 966 3.42 23.19 -39.72
CA ALA A 966 3.13 22.71 -38.38
C ALA A 966 3.89 21.38 -38.07
N PRO A 967 4.52 21.25 -36.88
CA PRO A 967 5.22 20.03 -36.50
C PRO A 967 4.25 18.86 -36.33
N GLY A 968 4.69 17.66 -36.69
CA GLY A 968 3.86 16.46 -36.67
C GLY A 968 4.24 15.43 -37.75
N PRO A 969 3.54 14.28 -37.78
CA PRO A 969 3.76 13.23 -38.77
C PRO A 969 3.07 13.53 -40.10
N TYR A 970 3.83 13.48 -41.20
CA TYR A 970 3.37 13.57 -42.57
C TYR A 970 3.52 12.21 -43.27
N GLY A 971 2.55 11.85 -44.11
CA GLY A 971 2.59 10.62 -44.91
C GLY A 971 2.98 10.90 -46.36
N VAL A 972 4.08 10.28 -46.82
CA VAL A 972 4.51 10.30 -48.22
C VAL A 972 4.30 8.90 -48.80
N VAL A 973 3.47 8.77 -49.83
CA VAL A 973 3.17 7.48 -50.48
C VAL A 973 3.66 7.51 -51.93
N LEU A 974 4.49 6.54 -52.29
CA LEU A 974 5.11 6.40 -53.61
C LEU A 974 4.49 5.22 -54.37
N GLY A 975 4.00 5.49 -55.58
CA GLY A 975 3.43 4.49 -56.48
C GLY A 975 4.44 4.01 -57.54
N ARG A 976 4.60 2.69 -57.66
CA ARG A 976 5.32 2.02 -58.75
C ARG A 976 4.41 0.94 -59.33
N GLY A 977 4.59 0.56 -60.60
CA GLY A 977 3.65 -0.30 -61.35
C GLY A 977 3.32 -1.71 -60.82
N THR A 978 3.76 -2.08 -59.61
CA THR A 978 3.41 -3.32 -58.91
C THR A 978 3.09 -3.11 -57.41
N GLY A 979 2.99 -1.88 -56.90
CA GLY A 979 2.70 -1.63 -55.49
C GLY A 979 2.93 -0.19 -54.99
N TRP A 980 2.37 0.11 -53.82
CA TRP A 980 2.47 1.40 -53.12
C TRP A 980 3.34 1.27 -51.86
N PHE A 981 4.15 2.29 -51.59
CA PHE A 981 5.05 2.34 -50.44
C PHE A 981 4.82 3.60 -49.62
N CYS A 982 4.46 3.47 -48.34
CA CYS A 982 4.29 4.59 -47.42
C CYS A 982 5.55 4.83 -46.59
N GLN A 983 6.01 6.09 -46.55
CA GLN A 983 7.14 6.53 -45.74
C GLN A 983 6.69 7.68 -44.81
N PRO A 984 6.73 7.51 -43.48
CA PRO A 984 6.44 8.59 -42.55
C PRO A 984 7.59 9.59 -42.49
N VAL A 985 7.25 10.88 -42.47
CA VAL A 985 8.20 11.99 -42.31
C VAL A 985 7.76 12.83 -41.11
N LEU A 986 8.58 12.88 -40.06
CA LEU A 986 8.30 13.69 -38.87
C LEU A 986 8.96 15.06 -39.03
N VAL A 987 8.16 16.13 -39.00
CA VAL A 987 8.68 17.51 -38.96
C VAL A 987 8.82 17.91 -37.49
N THR A 988 10.06 18.07 -37.02
CA THR A 988 10.41 18.48 -35.65
C THR A 988 11.01 19.89 -35.61
N THR A 989 10.82 20.59 -34.50
CA THR A 989 11.48 21.87 -34.23
C THR A 989 12.90 21.64 -33.70
N PRO A 990 13.90 22.49 -34.05
CA PRO A 990 15.28 22.40 -33.55
C PRO A 990 15.45 22.93 -32.11
N PHE A 991 14.34 23.08 -31.39
CA PHE A 991 14.21 23.57 -30.02
C PHE A 991 13.03 22.82 -29.36
N GLU A 992 13.01 22.76 -28.03
CA GLU A 992 12.02 22.01 -27.26
C GLU A 992 11.71 22.72 -25.94
N LEU A 993 10.42 22.90 -25.62
CA LEU A 993 9.97 23.41 -24.33
C LEU A 993 9.86 22.24 -23.34
N VAL A 994 10.96 21.96 -22.63
CA VAL A 994 11.10 20.85 -21.66
C VAL A 994 10.16 21.00 -20.48
N SER A 995 9.93 22.23 -20.00
CA SER A 995 8.87 22.50 -19.02
C SER A 995 8.39 23.96 -19.08
N ALA A 996 7.13 24.19 -18.70
CA ALA A 996 6.63 25.49 -18.26
C ALA A 996 6.00 25.29 -16.88
N THR A 997 6.50 25.98 -15.86
CA THR A 997 6.17 25.66 -14.46
C THR A 997 6.01 26.92 -13.62
N LEU A 998 4.89 27.06 -12.92
CA LEU A 998 4.63 28.15 -11.99
C LEU A 998 5.35 27.88 -10.65
N VAL A 999 6.42 28.62 -10.39
CA VAL A 999 7.25 28.50 -9.18
C VAL A 999 6.72 29.44 -8.10
N ARG A 1000 6.34 28.89 -6.94
CA ARG A 1000 5.87 29.67 -5.79
C ARG A 1000 7.04 30.34 -5.06
N THR A 1001 7.11 31.66 -5.18
CA THR A 1001 7.96 32.56 -4.38
C THR A 1001 7.06 33.70 -3.84
N PRO A 1002 7.54 34.65 -3.01
CA PRO A 1002 6.74 35.86 -2.67
C PRO A 1002 6.27 36.70 -3.88
N HIS A 1003 6.71 36.39 -5.09
CA HIS A 1003 6.07 36.80 -6.34
C HIS A 1003 5.70 35.57 -7.18
N ALA A 1004 4.64 35.67 -7.99
CA ALA A 1004 4.34 34.66 -9.00
C ALA A 1004 5.44 34.67 -10.08
N MET A 1005 6.07 33.51 -10.32
CA MET A 1005 7.16 33.38 -11.29
C MET A 1005 6.93 32.17 -12.17
N LEU A 1006 6.93 32.37 -13.49
CA LEU A 1006 6.69 31.34 -14.48
C LEU A 1006 8.02 30.97 -15.16
N ARG A 1007 8.49 29.75 -14.89
CA ARG A 1007 9.78 29.22 -15.36
C ARG A 1007 9.58 28.39 -16.61
N ALA A 1008 10.18 28.80 -17.72
CA ALA A 1008 10.27 28.00 -18.94
C ALA A 1008 11.65 27.34 -19.03
N THR A 1009 11.70 26.01 -19.03
CA THR A 1009 12.92 25.24 -19.31
C THR A 1009 12.92 24.89 -20.79
N ILE A 1010 13.90 25.38 -21.56
CA ILE A 1010 13.93 25.23 -23.02
C ILE A 1010 15.26 24.59 -23.43
N ALA A 1011 15.21 23.50 -24.19
CA ALA A 1011 16.38 22.87 -24.79
C ALA A 1011 16.65 23.43 -26.19
N ASN A 1012 17.90 23.83 -26.41
CA ASN A 1012 18.41 24.22 -27.72
C ASN A 1012 19.23 23.07 -28.31
N HIS A 1013 18.65 22.38 -29.28
CA HIS A 1013 19.26 21.22 -29.95
C HIS A 1013 20.18 21.63 -31.12
N ARG A 1014 20.42 22.93 -31.33
CA ARG A 1014 21.39 23.43 -32.31
C ARG A 1014 22.81 23.45 -31.72
N THR A 1015 23.80 23.38 -32.61
CA THR A 1015 25.24 23.54 -32.30
C THR A 1015 25.68 24.99 -32.04
N ALA A 1016 24.76 25.95 -32.16
CA ALA A 1016 24.99 27.37 -31.88
C ALA A 1016 24.04 27.87 -30.79
N ALA A 1017 24.48 28.85 -30.00
CA ALA A 1017 23.62 29.53 -29.03
C ALA A 1017 22.59 30.41 -29.75
N VAL A 1018 21.41 30.60 -29.14
CA VAL A 1018 20.28 31.30 -29.77
C VAL A 1018 19.53 32.14 -28.73
N ASP A 1019 19.24 33.40 -29.07
CA ASP A 1019 18.42 34.28 -28.23
C ASP A 1019 16.94 33.88 -28.25
N VAL A 1020 16.31 33.99 -27.09
CA VAL A 1020 14.91 33.63 -26.84
C VAL A 1020 14.19 34.74 -26.08
N THR A 1021 12.94 35.00 -26.46
CA THR A 1021 12.00 35.81 -25.68
C THR A 1021 10.91 34.89 -25.15
N VAL A 1022 10.66 34.92 -23.84
CA VAL A 1022 9.55 34.19 -23.20
C VAL A 1022 8.56 35.21 -22.69
N ARG A 1023 7.35 35.22 -23.25
CA ARG A 1023 6.26 36.15 -22.92
C ARG A 1023 5.10 35.41 -22.29
N ALA A 1024 4.77 35.74 -21.06
CA ALA A 1024 3.50 35.38 -20.43
C ALA A 1024 2.42 36.39 -20.84
N SER A 1025 1.21 35.90 -21.08
CA SER A 1025 0.03 36.70 -21.44
C SER A 1025 -1.21 36.16 -20.74
N TRP A 1026 -2.08 37.05 -20.27
CA TRP A 1026 -3.28 36.74 -19.51
C TRP A 1026 -4.31 37.86 -19.66
N ASP A 1027 -5.55 37.65 -19.18
CA ASP A 1027 -6.69 38.57 -19.35
C ASP A 1027 -6.45 39.99 -18.80
N GLY A 1028 -5.48 40.15 -17.90
CA GLY A 1028 -5.09 41.42 -17.27
C GLY A 1028 -3.73 41.98 -17.68
N GLY A 1029 -3.01 41.38 -18.65
CA GLY A 1029 -1.73 41.92 -19.10
C GLY A 1029 -0.76 40.94 -19.77
N THR A 1030 0.47 41.40 -19.96
CA THR A 1030 1.59 40.59 -20.48
C THR A 1030 2.89 40.94 -19.76
N ALA A 1031 3.80 39.99 -19.64
CA ALA A 1031 5.18 40.19 -19.16
C ALA A 1031 6.14 39.36 -20.00
N GLU A 1032 7.34 39.87 -20.31
CA GLU A 1032 8.35 39.09 -21.03
C GLU A 1032 9.73 39.12 -20.36
N SER A 1033 10.51 38.07 -20.65
CA SER A 1033 11.89 37.87 -20.20
C SER A 1033 12.71 37.38 -21.38
N ARG A 1034 13.94 37.89 -21.53
CA ARG A 1034 14.83 37.54 -22.66
C ARG A 1034 16.11 36.90 -22.14
N SER A 1035 16.60 35.90 -22.86
CA SER A 1035 17.77 35.11 -22.49
C SER A 1035 18.46 34.53 -23.73
N THR A 1036 19.63 33.92 -23.58
CA THR A 1036 20.35 33.23 -24.65
C THR A 1036 20.49 31.75 -24.30
N LEU A 1037 19.82 30.87 -25.04
CA LEU A 1037 19.91 29.42 -24.87
C LEU A 1037 21.26 28.93 -25.38
N ARG A 1038 22.04 28.28 -24.50
CA ARG A 1038 23.34 27.70 -24.88
C ARG A 1038 23.15 26.54 -25.87
N ALA A 1039 24.13 26.33 -26.75
CA ALA A 1039 24.12 25.22 -27.71
C ALA A 1039 24.08 23.85 -26.99
N ALA A 1040 23.33 22.90 -27.56
CA ALA A 1040 23.19 21.53 -27.05
C ALA A 1040 22.85 21.42 -25.54
N ALA A 1041 22.05 22.35 -25.02
CA ALA A 1041 21.75 22.44 -23.59
C ALA A 1041 20.31 22.88 -23.31
N ALA A 1042 19.78 22.43 -22.17
CA ALA A 1042 18.61 23.03 -21.54
C ALA A 1042 19.00 24.32 -20.80
N SER A 1043 18.16 25.34 -20.83
CA SER A 1043 18.33 26.57 -20.05
C SER A 1043 16.97 27.08 -19.55
N THR A 1044 16.94 27.56 -18.30
CA THR A 1044 15.74 28.11 -17.68
C THR A 1044 15.62 29.61 -17.95
N VAL A 1045 14.44 30.06 -18.36
CA VAL A 1045 14.08 31.48 -18.50
C VAL A 1045 12.90 31.75 -17.58
N ASP A 1046 13.10 32.64 -16.60
CA ASP A 1046 12.08 33.02 -15.63
C ASP A 1046 11.39 34.31 -16.07
N VAL A 1047 10.06 34.27 -16.15
CA VAL A 1047 9.19 35.44 -16.30
C VAL A 1047 8.56 35.74 -14.94
N ARG A 1048 8.79 36.95 -14.41
CA ARG A 1048 8.07 37.43 -13.22
C ARG A 1048 6.69 37.94 -13.64
N LEU A 1049 5.66 37.52 -12.90
CA LEU A 1049 4.28 37.97 -13.12
C LEU A 1049 3.91 38.98 -12.01
N PRO A 1050 3.52 40.23 -12.35
CA PRO A 1050 2.87 41.11 -11.37
C PRO A 1050 1.52 40.51 -10.99
N PHE A 1051 1.15 40.50 -9.69
CA PHE A 1051 0.02 39.75 -9.11
C PHE A 1051 -1.17 39.56 -10.08
N VAL A 1052 -1.40 38.29 -10.48
CA VAL A 1052 -2.29 37.93 -11.59
C VAL A 1052 -3.59 37.31 -11.10
N GLU A 1053 -4.69 38.05 -11.22
CA GLU A 1053 -6.02 37.47 -11.42
C GLU A 1053 -6.12 37.00 -12.89
N ALA A 1054 -5.96 35.70 -13.13
CA ALA A 1054 -6.26 35.10 -14.43
C ALA A 1054 -6.62 33.62 -14.31
N THR A 1055 -7.60 33.19 -15.09
CA THR A 1055 -8.02 31.78 -15.14
C THR A 1055 -6.97 30.90 -15.84
N SER A 1056 -6.31 31.44 -16.88
CA SER A 1056 -5.12 30.86 -17.48
C SER A 1056 -4.02 31.90 -17.70
N VAL A 1057 -2.77 31.44 -17.71
CA VAL A 1057 -1.62 32.19 -18.22
C VAL A 1057 -1.08 31.43 -19.43
N LYS A 1058 -1.04 32.14 -20.55
CA LYS A 1058 -0.56 31.66 -21.84
C LYS A 1058 0.89 32.07 -22.02
N LEU A 1059 1.79 31.10 -21.99
CA LEU A 1059 3.22 31.27 -22.16
C LEU A 1059 3.60 31.05 -23.64
N THR A 1060 4.18 32.09 -24.23
CA THR A 1060 4.71 32.09 -25.60
C THR A 1060 6.23 32.17 -25.54
N VAL A 1061 6.92 31.23 -26.18
CA VAL A 1061 8.37 31.22 -26.38
C VAL A 1061 8.63 31.59 -27.83
N GLU A 1062 9.33 32.70 -28.06
CA GLU A 1062 9.71 33.20 -29.39
C GLU A 1062 11.20 32.98 -29.62
N LEU A 1063 11.51 32.24 -30.68
CA LEU A 1063 12.85 31.91 -31.16
C LEU A 1063 12.97 32.27 -32.65
N PRO A 1064 14.18 32.46 -33.20
CA PRO A 1064 14.39 32.72 -34.62
C PRO A 1064 13.78 31.63 -35.53
N GLY A 1065 12.61 31.96 -36.10
CA GLY A 1065 11.83 31.10 -37.01
C GLY A 1065 10.91 30.09 -36.33
N VAL A 1066 10.74 30.10 -35.01
CA VAL A 1066 9.84 29.16 -34.28
C VAL A 1066 9.20 29.88 -33.10
N SER A 1067 7.88 29.69 -32.92
CA SER A 1067 7.23 30.04 -31.66
C SER A 1067 6.53 28.82 -31.06
N PHE A 1068 6.72 28.60 -29.77
CA PHE A 1068 5.94 27.65 -28.98
C PHE A 1068 4.92 28.43 -28.15
N THR A 1069 3.71 27.92 -28.02
CA THR A 1069 2.72 28.49 -27.12
C THR A 1069 2.09 27.37 -26.32
N THR A 1070 2.14 27.49 -25.00
CA THR A 1070 1.46 26.58 -24.07
C THR A 1070 0.58 27.39 -23.13
N GLU A 1071 -0.54 26.81 -22.73
CA GLU A 1071 -1.46 27.41 -21.78
C GLU A 1071 -1.38 26.64 -20.45
N THR A 1072 -1.47 27.35 -19.34
CA THR A 1072 -1.47 26.77 -18.00
C THR A 1072 -2.58 27.42 -17.21
N VAL A 1073 -3.45 26.60 -16.61
CA VAL A 1073 -4.51 27.07 -15.70
C VAL A 1073 -3.82 27.70 -14.50
N ALA A 1074 -3.88 29.02 -14.41
CA ALA A 1074 -3.20 29.82 -13.40
C ALA A 1074 -4.13 30.12 -12.23
N ALA A 1075 -4.97 29.14 -11.87
CA ALA A 1075 -5.96 29.24 -10.81
C ALA A 1075 -5.30 29.42 -9.43
N PHE A 1076 -4.94 30.66 -9.12
CA PHE A 1076 -4.92 31.18 -7.77
C PHE A 1076 -6.38 31.35 -7.35
N PRO A 1077 -6.90 30.60 -6.36
CA PRO A 1077 -8.27 30.76 -5.92
C PRO A 1077 -8.33 31.92 -4.91
N THR A 1078 -8.34 33.14 -5.43
CA THR A 1078 -8.89 34.32 -4.74
C THR A 1078 -10.38 34.06 -4.49
N VAL A 1079 -10.82 34.20 -3.23
CA VAL A 1079 -12.26 34.11 -2.93
C VAL A 1079 -12.89 35.45 -3.27
N ARG A 1080 -13.42 35.56 -4.50
CA ARG A 1080 -14.00 36.79 -5.05
C ARG A 1080 -15.17 37.33 -4.22
N VAL A 1081 -15.27 38.66 -4.23
CA VAL A 1081 -15.80 39.41 -3.08
C VAL A 1081 -17.00 40.26 -3.49
N GLY A 1082 -18.18 39.89 -2.98
CA GLY A 1082 -19.38 40.72 -3.10
C GLY A 1082 -19.52 41.67 -1.91
N ALA A 1083 -19.93 42.92 -2.17
CA ALA A 1083 -20.44 43.82 -1.13
C ALA A 1083 -21.75 43.29 -0.50
N SER A 1084 -22.43 42.36 -1.18
CA SER A 1084 -23.50 41.50 -0.67
C SER A 1084 -23.05 40.02 -0.68
N TRP A 1085 -23.89 39.11 -0.17
CA TRP A 1085 -23.69 37.66 -0.31
C TRP A 1085 -24.16 37.10 -1.67
N GLU A 1086 -24.56 37.96 -2.59
CA GLU A 1086 -25.10 37.61 -3.91
C GLU A 1086 -23.94 37.47 -4.91
N GLY A 1087 -23.92 36.40 -5.69
CA GLY A 1087 -22.80 36.07 -6.59
C GLY A 1087 -21.54 35.51 -5.91
N VAL A 1088 -21.50 35.43 -4.57
CA VAL A 1088 -20.38 34.81 -3.83
C VAL A 1088 -20.37 33.29 -4.07
N SER A 1089 -19.19 32.73 -4.33
CA SER A 1089 -19.00 31.30 -4.55
C SER A 1089 -19.10 30.50 -3.24
N TRP A 1090 -19.69 29.30 -3.34
CA TRP A 1090 -19.85 28.35 -2.24
C TRP A 1090 -18.96 27.12 -2.45
N HIS A 1091 -18.34 26.66 -1.38
CA HIS A 1091 -17.33 25.59 -1.40
C HIS A 1091 -17.66 24.53 -0.34
N PRO A 1092 -17.83 23.25 -0.72
CA PRO A 1092 -17.95 22.16 0.27
C PRO A 1092 -16.72 22.12 1.20
N ILE A 1093 -16.92 21.93 2.51
CA ILE A 1093 -15.84 21.97 3.52
C ILE A 1093 -14.81 20.84 3.33
N HIS A 1094 -15.13 19.80 2.56
CA HIS A 1094 -14.19 18.75 2.16
C HIS A 1094 -13.47 19.02 0.81
N THR A 1095 -13.50 20.26 0.30
CA THR A 1095 -12.85 20.65 -0.97
C THR A 1095 -12.01 21.92 -0.82
N PHE A 1096 -11.02 22.12 -1.69
CA PHE A 1096 -10.33 23.40 -1.80
C PHE A 1096 -11.06 24.30 -2.81
N PRO A 1097 -11.19 25.62 -2.59
CA PRO A 1097 -11.57 26.55 -3.65
C PRO A 1097 -10.64 26.35 -4.86
N GLY A 1098 -11.20 26.03 -6.03
CA GLY A 1098 -10.43 25.67 -7.22
C GLY A 1098 -10.06 24.18 -7.39
N GLY A 1099 -10.44 23.28 -6.47
CA GLY A 1099 -10.45 21.83 -6.71
C GLY A 1099 -9.71 20.95 -5.69
N VAL A 1100 -8.82 20.09 -6.20
CA VAL A 1100 -8.16 19.01 -5.44
C VAL A 1100 -7.06 19.56 -4.53
N PHE A 1101 -6.91 18.96 -3.33
CA PHE A 1101 -5.88 19.35 -2.38
C PHE A 1101 -4.45 19.17 -2.91
N PRO A 1102 -3.50 20.07 -2.59
CA PRO A 1102 -2.08 19.88 -2.85
C PRO A 1102 -1.53 18.59 -2.21
N LYS A 1103 -0.50 17.99 -2.81
CA LYS A 1103 0.17 16.80 -2.25
C LYS A 1103 0.75 17.12 -0.86
N GLY A 1104 0.27 16.43 0.17
CA GLY A 1104 0.60 16.70 1.59
C GLY A 1104 -0.44 17.53 2.36
N ALA A 1105 -1.47 18.06 1.70
CA ALA A 1105 -2.66 18.60 2.35
C ALA A 1105 -3.74 17.50 2.40
N GLU A 1106 -3.88 16.87 3.56
CA GLU A 1106 -4.98 15.94 3.85
C GLU A 1106 -6.25 16.72 4.29
N ALA A 1107 -7.41 16.09 4.14
CA ALA A 1107 -8.65 16.49 4.78
C ALA A 1107 -9.33 15.26 5.39
N PHE A 1108 -9.72 15.35 6.67
CA PHE A 1108 -10.26 14.20 7.40
C PHE A 1108 -11.79 14.22 7.40
N VAL A 1109 -12.39 13.08 7.06
CA VAL A 1109 -13.83 12.82 7.18
C VAL A 1109 -14.02 11.81 8.30
N LEU A 1110 -14.51 12.24 9.46
CA LEU A 1110 -14.70 11.39 10.64
C LEU A 1110 -15.99 10.55 10.59
N TYR A 1111 -16.51 10.26 9.40
CA TYR A 1111 -17.85 9.69 9.22
C TYR A 1111 -17.99 8.75 8.01
N LYS A 1112 -19.03 7.90 8.05
CA LYS A 1112 -19.35 6.88 7.02
C LYS A 1112 -20.66 7.16 6.26
N GLY A 1113 -21.19 8.38 6.37
CA GLY A 1113 -22.39 8.85 5.67
C GLY A 1113 -22.22 10.29 5.18
N ILE A 1114 -23.33 10.94 4.84
CA ILE A 1114 -23.35 12.23 4.14
C ILE A 1114 -23.66 13.37 5.12
N LEU A 1115 -22.63 14.07 5.59
CA LEU A 1115 -22.76 15.37 6.26
C LEU A 1115 -22.54 16.47 5.21
N GLU A 1116 -23.59 17.19 4.83
CA GLU A 1116 -23.49 18.31 3.89
C GLU A 1116 -23.10 19.59 4.63
N ALA A 1117 -21.89 20.10 4.38
CA ALA A 1117 -21.48 21.41 4.86
C ALA A 1117 -20.69 22.18 3.79
N GLU A 1118 -21.06 23.45 3.60
CA GLU A 1118 -20.50 24.38 2.62
C GLU A 1118 -20.10 25.70 3.28
N TRP A 1119 -19.14 26.41 2.71
CA TRP A 1119 -18.69 27.72 3.20
C TRP A 1119 -18.46 28.72 2.07
N ALA A 1120 -18.49 30.00 2.42
CA ALA A 1120 -18.26 31.15 1.57
C ALA A 1120 -17.55 32.26 2.35
N ALA A 1121 -16.89 33.18 1.64
CA ALA A 1121 -16.26 34.36 2.24
C ALA A 1121 -16.63 35.64 1.49
N ARG A 1122 -16.60 36.76 2.20
CA ARG A 1122 -16.52 38.12 1.65
C ARG A 1122 -15.76 39.00 2.63
N TYR A 1123 -15.35 40.20 2.22
CA TYR A 1123 -14.80 41.19 3.14
C TYR A 1123 -15.23 42.60 2.73
N ASP A 1124 -14.98 43.55 3.62
CA ASP A 1124 -15.06 44.99 3.36
C ASP A 1124 -13.84 45.72 3.97
N SER A 1125 -13.86 47.05 4.01
CA SER A 1125 -12.77 47.85 4.59
C SER A 1125 -12.57 47.67 6.10
N GLU A 1126 -13.54 47.09 6.81
CA GLU A 1126 -13.54 46.98 8.28
C GLU A 1126 -13.39 45.54 8.78
N ALA A 1127 -13.91 44.54 8.05
CA ALA A 1127 -13.90 43.15 8.47
C ALA A 1127 -13.81 42.10 7.33
N LEU A 1128 -13.35 40.91 7.70
CA LEU A 1128 -13.61 39.66 6.97
C LEU A 1128 -14.94 39.06 7.47
N SER A 1129 -15.79 38.59 6.56
CA SER A 1129 -16.97 37.79 6.88
C SER A 1129 -16.88 36.39 6.26
N LEU A 1130 -16.97 35.36 7.09
CA LEU A 1130 -17.00 33.96 6.68
C LEU A 1130 -18.38 33.39 7.01
N ARG A 1131 -19.02 32.73 6.05
CA ARG A 1131 -20.32 32.09 6.24
C ARG A 1131 -20.18 30.59 6.05
N VAL A 1132 -20.60 29.81 7.04
CA VAL A 1132 -20.68 28.35 6.99
C VAL A 1132 -22.15 27.94 7.02
N ARG A 1133 -22.55 27.01 6.15
CA ARG A 1133 -23.84 26.31 6.23
C ARG A 1133 -23.59 24.85 6.53
N VAL A 1134 -24.42 24.32 7.42
CA VAL A 1134 -24.48 22.89 7.74
C VAL A 1134 -25.91 22.44 7.49
N LYS A 1135 -26.10 21.35 6.75
CA LYS A 1135 -27.37 20.63 6.74
C LYS A 1135 -27.35 19.64 7.90
N ASP A 1136 -28.23 19.84 8.87
CA ASP A 1136 -28.41 18.95 10.00
C ASP A 1136 -29.91 18.81 10.36
N MET A 1137 -30.27 17.61 10.77
CA MET A 1137 -31.60 17.18 11.15
C MET A 1137 -31.84 17.23 12.67
N VAL A 1138 -30.79 17.11 13.50
CA VAL A 1138 -30.90 16.81 14.95
C VAL A 1138 -29.94 17.65 15.79
N HIS A 1139 -30.03 18.98 15.67
CA HIS A 1139 -29.15 19.90 16.41
C HIS A 1139 -29.22 19.71 17.94
N LEU A 1140 -28.19 19.08 18.50
CA LEU A 1140 -27.96 18.83 19.91
C LEU A 1140 -26.73 19.60 20.39
N GLN A 1141 -26.98 20.67 21.14
CA GLN A 1141 -25.93 21.40 21.86
C GLN A 1141 -26.45 21.85 23.22
N THR A 1142 -25.95 21.18 24.25
CA THR A 1142 -26.28 21.44 25.66
C THR A 1142 -25.10 22.06 26.44
N LYS A 1143 -23.88 21.96 25.92
CA LYS A 1143 -22.64 22.31 26.65
C LYS A 1143 -22.47 23.82 26.81
N GLY A 1144 -21.82 24.23 27.89
CA GLY A 1144 -21.37 25.61 28.09
C GLY A 1144 -20.24 25.99 27.12
N ASP A 1145 -19.94 27.29 27.06
CA ASP A 1145 -19.10 27.89 26.02
C ASP A 1145 -17.68 27.28 25.92
N ASP A 1146 -17.07 26.88 27.03
CA ASP A 1146 -15.76 26.21 27.08
C ASP A 1146 -15.76 24.76 26.55
N SER A 1147 -16.92 24.24 26.14
CA SER A 1147 -17.12 22.83 25.76
C SER A 1147 -18.04 22.63 24.55
N LEU A 1148 -18.36 23.69 23.80
CA LEU A 1148 -19.21 23.62 22.60
C LEU A 1148 -18.70 22.56 21.61
N TRP A 1149 -17.38 22.44 21.45
CA TRP A 1149 -16.70 21.45 20.60
C TRP A 1149 -17.08 19.98 20.86
N GLN A 1150 -17.63 19.65 22.03
CA GLN A 1150 -18.05 18.28 22.36
C GLN A 1150 -19.38 17.88 21.68
N GLN A 1151 -20.10 18.84 21.10
CA GLN A 1151 -21.43 18.70 20.51
C GLN A 1151 -21.57 19.65 19.30
N ASP A 1152 -22.77 19.81 18.74
CA ASP A 1152 -23.00 20.50 17.46
C ASP A 1152 -22.51 21.94 17.47
N SER A 1153 -21.48 22.19 16.68
CA SER A 1153 -20.72 23.44 16.70
C SER A 1153 -19.87 23.59 15.45
N VAL A 1154 -19.63 24.84 15.05
CA VAL A 1154 -18.63 25.17 14.03
C VAL A 1154 -17.48 25.88 14.73
N GLN A 1155 -16.28 25.33 14.57
CA GLN A 1155 -15.02 25.88 15.06
C GLN A 1155 -14.24 26.49 13.89
N LEU A 1156 -13.65 27.66 14.14
CA LEU A 1156 -12.94 28.47 13.16
C LEU A 1156 -11.62 28.97 13.76
N LEU A 1157 -10.51 28.71 13.07
CA LEU A 1157 -9.19 29.19 13.43
C LEU A 1157 -8.57 29.96 12.26
N LEU A 1158 -8.24 31.23 12.49
CA LEU A 1158 -7.77 32.18 11.48
C LEU A 1158 -6.53 32.93 11.98
N GLN A 1159 -5.51 33.09 11.14
CA GLN A 1159 -4.25 33.75 11.47
C GLN A 1159 -3.80 34.66 10.32
N ALA A 1160 -3.36 35.88 10.63
CA ALA A 1160 -2.81 36.81 9.65
C ALA A 1160 -1.27 36.73 9.56
N PRO A 1161 -0.65 36.96 8.38
CA PRO A 1161 0.81 37.03 8.24
C PRO A 1161 1.44 38.11 9.13
N GLY A 1162 2.22 37.69 10.13
CA GLY A 1162 2.80 38.59 11.14
C GLY A 1162 1.80 39.24 12.10
N GLY A 1163 0.52 38.84 12.04
CA GLY A 1163 -0.56 39.34 12.88
C GLY A 1163 -0.96 38.37 13.99
N GLY A 1164 -2.09 38.67 14.62
CA GLY A 1164 -2.72 37.84 15.64
C GLY A 1164 -3.45 36.62 15.09
N ILE A 1165 -3.80 35.73 16.01
CA ILE A 1165 -4.70 34.58 15.79
C ILE A 1165 -6.08 34.95 16.32
N VAL A 1166 -7.11 34.49 15.62
CA VAL A 1166 -8.52 34.52 16.04
C VAL A 1166 -9.04 33.09 16.06
N GLU A 1167 -9.55 32.66 17.21
CA GLU A 1167 -10.23 31.37 17.36
C GLU A 1167 -11.65 31.53 17.91
N LEU A 1168 -12.62 30.94 17.23
CA LEU A 1168 -14.06 31.08 17.46
C LEU A 1168 -14.76 29.72 17.41
N ASP A 1169 -15.47 29.36 18.47
CA ASP A 1169 -16.51 28.31 18.42
C ASP A 1169 -17.88 28.96 18.44
N ALA A 1170 -18.80 28.49 17.60
CA ALA A 1170 -20.19 28.94 17.60
C ALA A 1170 -21.18 27.76 17.52
N ALA A 1171 -22.30 27.90 18.21
CA ALA A 1171 -23.39 26.94 18.21
C ALA A 1171 -24.75 27.60 18.51
N LEU A 1172 -25.83 26.93 18.12
CA LEU A 1172 -27.18 27.22 18.63
C LEU A 1172 -27.41 26.39 19.91
N SER A 1173 -28.25 26.83 20.83
CA SER A 1173 -28.66 26.08 22.02
C SER A 1173 -29.90 25.24 21.70
N SER A 1174 -29.90 23.96 22.09
CA SER A 1174 -31.03 23.03 21.82
C SER A 1174 -32.36 23.51 22.40
N ASP A 1175 -32.33 24.12 23.59
CA ASP A 1175 -33.52 24.24 24.44
C ASP A 1175 -34.23 25.61 24.31
N ALA A 1176 -33.64 26.56 23.58
CA ALA A 1176 -34.13 27.94 23.50
C ALA A 1176 -33.92 28.65 22.14
N GLY A 1177 -33.14 28.08 21.22
CA GLY A 1177 -32.68 28.81 20.03
C GLY A 1177 -31.71 29.95 20.34
N GLU A 1178 -31.23 30.05 21.57
CA GLU A 1178 -30.22 31.02 22.00
C GLU A 1178 -28.84 30.69 21.41
N ARG A 1179 -28.02 31.72 21.15
CA ARG A 1179 -26.78 31.61 20.38
C ARG A 1179 -25.54 31.60 21.29
N ARG A 1180 -24.85 30.46 21.39
CA ARG A 1180 -23.59 30.32 22.15
C ARG A 1180 -22.37 30.56 21.27
N VAL A 1181 -21.43 31.36 21.76
CA VAL A 1181 -20.19 31.72 21.03
C VAL A 1181 -19.03 31.85 22.01
N CYS A 1182 -18.02 31.00 21.89
CA CYS A 1182 -16.78 31.10 22.64
C CYS A 1182 -15.68 31.73 21.77
N ILE A 1183 -14.89 32.63 22.35
CA ILE A 1183 -13.76 33.30 21.70
C ILE A 1183 -12.52 33.02 22.53
N ARG A 1184 -11.63 32.13 22.05
CA ARG A 1184 -10.44 31.69 22.80
C ARG A 1184 -9.24 32.59 22.56
N GLU A 1185 -8.97 32.93 21.30
CA GLU A 1185 -7.88 33.84 20.93
C GLU A 1185 -8.40 35.02 20.08
N SER A 1186 -7.85 36.22 20.34
CA SER A 1186 -8.02 37.45 19.54
C SER A 1186 -6.99 38.51 19.98
N ALA A 1187 -6.68 39.50 19.14
CA ALA A 1187 -5.73 40.55 19.49
C ALA A 1187 -6.18 41.37 20.72
N ALA A 1188 -5.30 41.52 21.72
CA ALA A 1188 -5.62 42.20 22.98
C ALA A 1188 -6.00 43.68 22.76
N GLY A 1189 -7.17 44.08 23.26
CA GLY A 1189 -7.70 45.44 23.10
C GLY A 1189 -8.37 45.73 21.74
N ALA A 1190 -8.41 44.76 20.83
CA ALA A 1190 -9.14 44.90 19.56
C ALA A 1190 -10.67 44.72 19.74
N PRO A 1191 -11.49 45.15 18.76
CA PRO A 1191 -12.88 44.72 18.68
C PRO A 1191 -12.97 43.19 18.68
N LYS A 1192 -13.92 42.62 19.43
CA LYS A 1192 -14.18 41.18 19.41
C LYS A 1192 -14.89 40.78 18.10
N PRO A 1193 -14.52 39.65 17.47
CA PRO A 1193 -15.34 39.05 16.43
C PRO A 1193 -16.74 38.71 16.95
N ASN A 1194 -17.70 38.62 16.03
CA ASN A 1194 -19.09 38.22 16.32
C ASN A 1194 -19.48 37.09 15.38
N VAL A 1195 -20.30 36.14 15.83
CA VAL A 1195 -20.80 35.03 15.00
C VAL A 1195 -22.30 34.93 15.14
N THR A 1196 -23.06 35.23 14.09
CA THR A 1196 -24.52 35.08 14.07
C THR A 1196 -24.90 33.68 13.63
N VAL A 1197 -25.84 33.02 14.31
CA VAL A 1197 -26.33 31.69 13.92
C VAL A 1197 -27.82 31.80 13.64
N THR A 1198 -28.25 31.30 12.48
CA THR A 1198 -29.66 31.27 12.07
C THR A 1198 -30.05 29.88 11.61
N LYS A 1199 -31.23 29.39 12.01
CA LYS A 1199 -31.80 28.11 11.57
C LYS A 1199 -32.96 28.35 10.60
N ALA A 1200 -32.95 27.66 9.47
CA ALA A 1200 -34.03 27.63 8.50
C ALA A 1200 -34.19 26.19 8.00
N GLU A 1201 -35.37 25.60 8.23
CA GLU A 1201 -35.64 24.19 7.91
C GLU A 1201 -34.56 23.25 8.48
N GLU A 1202 -34.00 22.37 7.65
CA GLU A 1202 -32.93 21.40 7.93
C GLU A 1202 -31.51 22.02 7.84
N ARG A 1203 -31.38 23.37 7.86
CA ARG A 1203 -30.09 24.06 7.66
C ARG A 1203 -29.80 25.12 8.71
N LEU A 1204 -28.57 25.08 9.21
CA LEU A 1204 -27.97 26.08 10.08
C LEU A 1204 -26.99 26.93 9.26
N THR A 1205 -27.06 28.25 9.40
CA THR A 1205 -26.11 29.20 8.81
C THR A 1205 -25.38 29.96 9.92
N TYR A 1206 -24.05 29.92 9.90
CA TYR A 1206 -23.13 30.55 10.82
C TYR A 1206 -22.41 31.69 10.09
N ASP A 1207 -22.73 32.94 10.42
CA ASP A 1207 -22.15 34.17 9.89
C ASP A 1207 -21.09 34.72 10.86
N PHE A 1208 -19.83 34.33 10.64
CA PHE A 1208 -18.68 34.90 11.33
C PHE A 1208 -18.34 36.28 10.74
N HIS A 1209 -18.13 37.27 11.60
CA HIS A 1209 -17.71 38.62 11.22
C HIS A 1209 -16.53 39.02 12.11
N ILE A 1210 -15.37 39.19 11.46
CA ILE A 1210 -14.05 39.30 12.08
C ILE A 1210 -13.43 40.64 11.64
N PRO A 1211 -13.53 41.69 12.47
CA PRO A 1211 -12.88 42.96 12.20
C PRO A 1211 -11.37 42.78 11.95
N TRP A 1212 -10.80 43.50 10.99
CA TRP A 1212 -9.37 43.38 10.65
C TRP A 1212 -8.44 43.57 11.86
N LYS A 1213 -8.84 44.48 12.76
CA LYS A 1213 -8.15 44.77 14.02
C LYS A 1213 -8.11 43.57 14.98
N SER A 1214 -9.06 42.64 14.92
CA SER A 1214 -9.07 41.41 15.74
C SER A 1214 -7.90 40.47 15.38
N LEU A 1215 -7.41 40.55 14.14
CA LEU A 1215 -6.22 39.87 13.62
C LEU A 1215 -4.94 40.73 13.76
N GLY A 1216 -5.01 41.88 14.42
CA GLY A 1216 -3.90 42.83 14.51
C GLY A 1216 -3.65 43.65 13.23
N LEU A 1217 -4.57 43.61 12.25
CA LEU A 1217 -4.43 44.34 10.97
C LEU A 1217 -5.16 45.69 11.00
N THR A 1218 -4.67 46.65 10.22
CA THR A 1218 -5.29 47.98 10.06
C THR A 1218 -6.37 48.03 8.97
N GLY A 1219 -6.47 46.99 8.14
CA GLY A 1219 -7.42 46.83 7.03
C GLY A 1219 -7.26 45.45 6.39
N LYS A 1220 -7.70 45.26 5.14
CA LYS A 1220 -7.49 44.02 4.35
C LYS A 1220 -6.02 43.61 4.37
N SER A 1221 -5.76 42.30 4.46
CA SER A 1221 -4.41 41.78 4.24
C SER A 1221 -4.15 41.61 2.74
N ASP A 1222 -3.08 42.22 2.24
CA ASP A 1222 -2.54 41.97 0.89
C ASP A 1222 -1.70 40.69 0.81
N ALA A 1223 -1.47 40.05 1.96
CA ALA A 1223 -0.83 38.74 2.09
C ALA A 1223 -1.87 37.68 2.48
N PRO A 1224 -1.74 36.42 2.05
CA PRO A 1224 -2.76 35.41 2.27
C PRO A 1224 -2.91 35.04 3.74
N LEU A 1225 -4.15 34.88 4.19
CA LEU A 1225 -4.47 34.44 5.55
C LEU A 1225 -4.29 32.93 5.69
N ARG A 1226 -4.10 32.47 6.94
CA ARG A 1226 -4.06 31.06 7.30
C ARG A 1226 -5.36 30.67 8.01
N LEU A 1227 -6.04 29.63 7.53
CA LEU A 1227 -7.43 29.31 7.91
C LEU A 1227 -7.66 27.79 8.06
N ALA A 1228 -8.46 27.40 9.05
CA ALA A 1228 -9.07 26.08 9.17
C ALA A 1228 -10.51 26.16 9.69
N PHE A 1229 -11.34 25.19 9.31
CA PHE A 1229 -12.70 24.98 9.82
C PHE A 1229 -12.85 23.56 10.37
N LEU A 1230 -13.62 23.38 11.44
CA LEU A 1230 -14.07 22.08 11.92
C LEU A 1230 -15.56 22.15 12.26
N VAL A 1231 -16.38 21.41 11.51
CA VAL A 1231 -17.80 21.22 11.82
C VAL A 1231 -17.94 19.96 12.66
N ASN A 1232 -18.49 20.10 13.86
CA ASN A 1232 -18.81 19.02 14.78
C ASN A 1232 -20.30 18.65 14.67
N ASN A 1233 -20.57 17.35 14.73
CA ASN A 1233 -21.91 16.79 14.63
C ASN A 1233 -22.02 15.58 15.59
N ASP A 1234 -22.83 15.66 16.65
CA ASP A 1234 -23.09 14.62 17.66
C ASP A 1234 -24.59 14.46 17.88
N ASN A 1235 -25.22 13.59 17.09
CA ASN A 1235 -26.66 13.33 17.16
C ASN A 1235 -27.03 12.39 18.33
N GLY A 1236 -26.17 12.28 19.34
CA GLY A 1236 -26.33 11.43 20.53
C GLY A 1236 -25.71 10.03 20.40
N ASP A 1237 -24.94 9.78 19.34
CA ASP A 1237 -24.12 8.58 19.12
C ASP A 1237 -22.61 8.84 19.24
N GLY A 1238 -22.18 10.11 19.24
CA GLY A 1238 -20.79 10.52 19.46
C GLY A 1238 -20.36 11.65 18.51
N ARG A 1239 -19.31 12.39 18.89
CA ARG A 1239 -18.75 13.48 18.07
C ARG A 1239 -18.17 12.97 16.74
N HIS A 1240 -18.92 13.17 15.67
CA HIS A 1240 -18.47 13.11 14.29
C HIS A 1240 -18.16 14.52 13.77
N GLY A 1241 -17.64 14.62 12.53
CA GLY A 1241 -17.34 15.92 11.93
C GLY A 1241 -16.58 15.87 10.60
N VAL A 1242 -16.44 17.05 10.00
CA VAL A 1242 -15.67 17.30 8.77
C VAL A 1242 -14.75 18.50 8.99
N GLN A 1243 -13.47 18.35 8.63
CA GLN A 1243 -12.44 19.34 8.88
C GLN A 1243 -11.79 19.83 7.58
N TRP A 1244 -11.72 21.16 7.40
CA TRP A 1244 -10.89 21.81 6.39
C TRP A 1244 -9.57 22.21 7.06
N PHE A 1245 -8.53 21.40 6.85
CA PHE A 1245 -7.18 21.53 7.41
C PHE A 1245 -7.03 21.35 8.94
N PHE A 1246 -5.96 20.67 9.37
CA PHE A 1246 -5.76 20.14 10.74
C PHE A 1246 -5.29 21.15 11.80
N GLY A 1247 -5.52 22.46 11.62
CA GLY A 1247 -5.09 23.45 12.61
C GLY A 1247 -5.81 23.35 13.97
N ILE A 1248 -6.98 22.70 14.00
CA ILE A 1248 -7.88 22.63 15.15
C ILE A 1248 -7.83 21.21 15.76
N HIS A 1249 -7.33 21.12 16.99
CA HIS A 1249 -7.28 19.90 17.81
C HIS A 1249 -7.57 20.25 19.28
N THR A 1250 -8.09 19.29 20.06
CA THR A 1250 -8.68 19.59 21.38
C THR A 1250 -7.72 20.06 22.47
N HIS A 1251 -6.40 19.89 22.32
CA HIS A 1251 -5.43 20.22 23.37
C HIS A 1251 -4.13 20.92 22.92
N ARG A 1252 -3.84 21.00 21.61
CA ARG A 1252 -2.74 21.82 21.03
C ARG A 1252 -3.06 22.14 19.56
N HIS A 1253 -3.03 23.41 19.18
CA HIS A 1253 -3.17 23.83 17.78
C HIS A 1253 -1.87 23.61 17.00
N ASP A 1254 -1.96 23.06 15.79
CA ASP A 1254 -0.82 22.93 14.88
C ASP A 1254 -0.95 23.96 13.75
N TYR A 1255 -0.44 25.16 14.02
CA TYR A 1255 -0.46 26.29 13.08
C TYR A 1255 0.26 25.99 11.74
N SER A 1256 1.16 24.99 11.69
CA SER A 1256 1.82 24.59 10.45
C SER A 1256 0.85 23.97 9.45
N ARG A 1257 -0.25 23.37 9.94
CA ARG A 1257 -1.25 22.65 9.14
C ARG A 1257 -2.40 23.52 8.63
N LEU A 1258 -2.41 24.84 8.89
CA LEU A 1258 -3.47 25.73 8.43
C LEU A 1258 -3.48 25.88 6.90
N GLY A 1259 -4.68 25.81 6.32
CA GLY A 1259 -4.94 26.11 4.91
C GLY A 1259 -4.61 27.57 4.57
N THR A 1260 -4.53 27.90 3.29
CA THR A 1260 -4.16 29.26 2.83
C THR A 1260 -5.34 29.90 2.09
N LEU A 1261 -5.90 30.97 2.66
CA LEU A 1261 -6.97 31.78 2.08
C LEU A 1261 -6.37 32.98 1.35
N TRP A 1262 -6.62 33.09 0.05
CA TRP A 1262 -6.28 34.26 -0.74
C TRP A 1262 -7.50 35.18 -0.85
N LEU A 1263 -7.28 36.45 -0.57
CA LEU A 1263 -8.25 37.52 -0.77
C LEU A 1263 -7.85 38.26 -2.04
N ASP A 1264 -8.85 38.53 -2.89
CA ASP A 1264 -8.83 39.59 -3.91
C ASP A 1264 -8.32 40.91 -3.28
#